data_AF-A0A4S8IWJ9-F1
#
_entry.id   AF-A0A4S8IWJ9-F1
#
_cell.length_a   1.000
_cell.length_b   1.000
_cell.length_c   1.000
_cell.angle_alpha   90.00
_cell.angle_beta   90.00
_cell.angle_gamma   90.00
#
_symmetry.space_group_name_H-M   'P 1'
#
loop_
_entity.id
_entity.type
_entity.pdbx_description
1 polymer ?
#
loop_
_entity_poly.entity_id
_entity_poly.type
_entity_poly.pdbx_seq_one_letter_code
_entity_poly.pdbx_strand_id
1 'polypeptide(L)'
;MVGINLRQTTMVRPAEQTPRRRLWNSNLDLVVPRFHTPSVYFYRPNGSRGFFDAAVLRSALARALVPFYPMAGRLGRGEDGRVEIDCNGEGVLFVEAEAPDATVDDFGDFAPTMEMKQLIPHVDYTGDISSFPLLVLQVTYFKCGGVSLGVGMQHQVADGFSGLHFINSWSDIARGLDVAVPPFMDRSILRARDPPTPYFPHVEYHPAPHMKRHHRPGAEDSVEAPTAAAVDIFKLTKAQLSLLKLNAPPGPAAHSTYALLAAHVWRCACVARGLPPDQPTKMYIATDGRQRLRPALPEGYFGNVIFTTTPIATAGEVAAEGCGPAPAAGRIQAALARMDEPYLRSALDYLELQPDLAALVRGAHTFRCPNIGLTSWVRLPIHDADFGWGRPVFMGPGGIAYEGLAFLLPSPTGDGSLSLAISLRADHMLKFRKLIYDMRPPRNKNQHNIVLFFGTDQSSGGFPALSVVLLLSTLFLAEPISVSRSTRLPPFPIAFRSDRRSSSSRNFFPARLRVSFENKIVAGNCIKSGHLNFRMGIYLSSPKTEKFSEDGENPRLRFGLSSMQGWRASMEDAHAALPDLDNCTSFFGVYDGHGGKVVSKFCAKYLHSQVLKHELHLGGDLAASVRKAFFRMDEMMRGQRGWRELAILGDKMDKFTGLIEGLIWSPRGGYSNEHADEWAYEEGPHSDFSGPTSGSTACVAVIRNNQLIVANAGDSRCVLSRKGQAISLSTDHKPDLDEEKERILKAGGFIHAGRVNGSLNLARAIGDMEFKQNKFLPAEKQILTCNPDIKIVELCDDDDFLILACDGVWDCMSNQQLVDFINEQIETESRLSTVCERVLDRCLAPNTISGEGCDNMTMILVQFRKPQIQ
;
A
#
# COMPACT_ATOMS: atom_id res chain seq x y z
N MET A 1 -15.71 -10.34 16.36
CA MET A 1 -15.40 -10.66 17.77
C MET A 1 -14.98 -12.11 17.88
N VAL A 2 -13.76 -12.36 18.34
CA VAL A 2 -13.15 -13.69 18.38
C VAL A 2 -13.32 -14.28 19.78
N GLY A 3 -13.79 -15.52 19.89
CA GLY A 3 -13.82 -16.25 21.15
C GLY A 3 -12.40 -16.61 21.58
N ILE A 4 -11.96 -16.14 22.76
CA ILE A 4 -10.65 -16.45 23.34
C ILE A 4 -10.81 -17.12 24.69
N ASN A 5 -10.21 -18.30 24.81
CA ASN A 5 -10.19 -19.11 26.02
C ASN A 5 -8.80 -19.02 26.66
N LEU A 6 -8.71 -18.58 27.92
CA LEU A 6 -7.45 -18.58 28.66
C LEU A 6 -7.09 -20.01 29.09
N ARG A 7 -5.86 -20.45 28.81
CA ARG A 7 -5.31 -21.75 29.24
C ARG A 7 -4.58 -21.66 30.57
N GLN A 8 -3.63 -20.73 30.66
CA GLN A 8 -2.71 -20.61 31.80
C GLN A 8 -2.26 -19.16 31.97
N THR A 9 -2.08 -18.76 33.23
CA THR A 9 -1.56 -17.44 33.61
C THR A 9 -0.40 -17.65 34.57
N THR A 10 0.77 -17.08 34.25
CA THR A 10 2.02 -17.26 35.01
C THR A 10 2.66 -15.91 35.29
N MET A 11 3.07 -15.66 36.54
CA MET A 11 3.93 -14.52 36.89
C MET A 11 5.40 -14.94 36.75
N VAL A 12 6.03 -14.58 35.64
CA VAL A 12 7.41 -14.98 35.30
C VAL A 12 8.39 -14.02 35.95
N ARG A 13 9.20 -14.54 36.88
CA ARG A 13 10.25 -13.80 37.58
C ARG A 13 11.59 -13.88 36.86
N PRO A 14 12.55 -12.98 37.16
CA PRO A 14 13.94 -13.17 36.76
C PRO A 14 14.46 -14.55 37.19
N ALA A 15 15.30 -15.18 36.36
CA ALA A 15 15.88 -16.49 36.63
C ALA A 15 16.88 -16.49 37.81
N GLU A 16 17.42 -15.32 38.14
CA GLU A 16 18.45 -15.09 39.17
C GLU A 16 18.08 -13.88 40.03
N GLN A 17 18.78 -13.68 41.15
CA GLN A 17 18.53 -12.52 42.03
C GLN A 17 19.01 -11.22 41.38
N THR A 18 18.09 -10.31 41.10
CA THR A 18 18.36 -9.02 40.45
C THR A 18 18.59 -7.87 41.44
N PRO A 19 19.20 -6.73 41.02
CA PRO A 19 19.48 -5.60 41.90
C PRO A 19 18.21 -4.93 42.44
N ARG A 20 17.93 -5.14 43.74
CA ARG A 20 16.87 -4.43 44.45
C ARG A 20 17.26 -2.98 44.69
N ARG A 21 16.62 -2.07 43.95
CA ARG A 21 16.73 -0.61 44.10
C ARG A 21 15.50 0.07 43.53
N ARG A 22 15.34 1.36 43.84
CA ARG A 22 14.39 2.21 43.11
C ARG A 22 15.12 2.90 41.96
N LEU A 23 14.48 2.92 40.79
CA LEU A 23 14.97 3.59 39.61
C LEU A 23 14.17 4.89 39.42
N TRP A 24 14.86 6.02 39.65
CA TRP A 24 14.32 7.36 39.49
C TRP A 24 13.87 7.60 38.04
N ASN A 25 12.69 8.19 37.86
CA ASN A 25 12.13 8.51 36.54
C ASN A 25 12.45 9.95 36.13
N SER A 26 12.90 10.14 34.89
CA SER A 26 13.08 11.47 34.30
C SER A 26 11.74 12.12 33.98
N ASN A 27 11.74 13.42 33.63
CA ASN A 27 10.51 14.11 33.25
C ASN A 27 9.85 13.48 32.00
N LEU A 28 10.64 12.84 31.12
CA LEU A 28 10.11 12.10 29.97
C LEU A 28 9.50 10.73 30.36
N ASP A 29 9.89 10.14 31.49
CA ASP A 29 9.26 8.93 32.03
C ASP A 29 7.97 9.23 32.82
N LEU A 30 7.64 10.52 33.02
CA LEU A 30 6.45 10.99 33.72
C LEU A 30 5.40 11.65 32.80
N VAL A 31 5.83 12.36 31.74
CA VAL A 31 4.92 12.99 30.74
C VAL A 31 4.54 12.00 29.64
N VAL A 32 4.08 10.81 30.06
CA VAL A 32 3.66 9.69 29.20
C VAL A 32 2.34 9.11 29.67
N PRO A 33 1.57 8.41 28.82
CA PRO A 33 0.32 7.77 29.22
C PRO A 33 0.53 6.80 30.40
N ARG A 34 -0.31 6.91 31.43
CA ARG A 34 -0.22 6.13 32.69
C ARG A 34 -0.76 4.71 32.58
N PHE A 35 -0.90 4.18 31.36
CA PHE A 35 -1.46 2.87 31.06
C PHE A 35 -0.58 2.12 30.06
N HIS A 36 -0.73 0.80 30.05
CA HIS A 36 0.00 -0.08 29.15
C HIS A 36 -0.26 0.28 27.69
N THR A 37 0.81 0.59 26.96
CA THR A 37 0.77 0.83 25.51
C THR A 37 0.71 -0.53 24.80
N PRO A 38 -0.34 -0.81 24.01
CA PRO A 38 -0.57 -2.13 23.43
C PRO A 38 0.10 -2.28 22.06
N SER A 39 0.69 -3.44 21.80
CA SER A 39 1.12 -3.88 20.47
C SER A 39 0.87 -5.38 20.27
N VAL A 40 0.68 -5.80 19.03
CA VAL A 40 0.44 -7.21 18.66
C VAL A 40 1.36 -7.59 17.52
N TYR A 41 1.97 -8.77 17.64
CA TYR A 41 2.72 -9.47 16.60
C TYR A 41 1.89 -10.65 16.13
N PHE A 42 1.92 -10.97 14.82
CA PHE A 42 1.35 -12.21 14.27
C PHE A 42 2.42 -13.05 13.58
N TYR A 43 2.33 -14.37 13.75
CA TYR A 43 3.26 -15.37 13.21
C TYR A 43 2.48 -16.48 12.49
N ARG A 44 3.03 -16.97 11.37
CA ARG A 44 2.47 -18.09 10.59
C ARG A 44 3.12 -19.41 11.02
N PRO A 45 2.38 -20.53 11.03
CA PRO A 45 2.94 -21.83 11.38
C PRO A 45 4.01 -22.24 10.36
N ASN A 46 5.14 -22.73 10.86
CA ASN A 46 6.25 -23.21 10.03
C ASN A 46 6.32 -24.77 9.94
N GLY A 47 5.30 -25.46 10.44
CA GLY A 47 5.23 -26.93 10.48
C GLY A 47 6.03 -27.61 11.59
N SER A 48 6.78 -26.87 12.42
CA SER A 48 7.51 -27.46 13.55
C SER A 48 6.57 -27.92 14.68
N ARG A 49 6.87 -29.07 15.30
CA ARG A 49 6.03 -29.70 16.35
C ARG A 49 5.98 -28.92 17.68
N GLY A 50 6.88 -27.97 17.87
CA GLY A 50 6.96 -27.11 19.06
C GLY A 50 6.85 -25.63 18.70
N PHE A 51 6.07 -25.29 17.67
CA PHE A 51 5.87 -23.91 17.22
C PHE A 51 5.31 -23.04 18.36
N PHE A 52 6.06 -22.01 18.76
CA PHE A 52 5.76 -21.16 19.92
C PHE A 52 5.55 -21.94 21.23
N ASP A 53 6.44 -22.89 21.53
CA ASP A 53 6.45 -23.59 22.82
C ASP A 53 6.51 -22.61 24.01
N ALA A 54 5.47 -22.63 24.84
CA ALA A 54 5.30 -21.68 25.92
C ALA A 54 6.29 -21.89 27.08
N ALA A 55 6.81 -23.11 27.28
CA ALA A 55 7.82 -23.38 28.30
C ALA A 55 9.19 -22.83 27.87
N VAL A 56 9.55 -22.95 26.58
CA VAL A 56 10.72 -22.29 25.98
C VAL A 56 10.59 -20.77 26.13
N LEU A 57 9.43 -20.21 25.75
CA LEU A 57 9.16 -18.77 25.87
C LEU A 57 9.27 -18.25 27.31
N ARG A 58 8.66 -18.92 28.30
CA ARG A 58 8.77 -18.58 29.73
C ARG A 58 10.21 -18.71 30.26
N SER A 59 10.92 -19.76 29.85
CA SER A 59 12.32 -20.00 30.25
C SER A 59 13.25 -18.90 29.72
N ALA A 60 13.07 -18.50 28.46
CA ALA A 60 13.78 -17.38 27.87
C ALA A 60 13.39 -16.03 28.51
N LEU A 61 12.12 -15.84 28.86
CA LEU A 61 11.63 -14.62 29.51
C LEU A 61 12.27 -14.44 30.89
N ALA A 62 12.33 -15.51 31.71
CA ALA A 62 12.99 -15.48 33.00
C ALA A 62 14.47 -15.08 32.90
N ARG A 63 15.20 -15.60 31.90
CA ARG A 63 16.59 -15.19 31.61
C ARG A 63 16.68 -13.73 31.15
N ALA A 64 15.83 -13.28 30.22
CA ALA A 64 15.81 -11.90 29.73
C ALA A 64 15.54 -10.87 30.83
N LEU A 65 14.75 -11.24 31.84
CA LEU A 65 14.46 -10.41 33.01
C LEU A 65 15.62 -10.29 34.01
N VAL A 66 16.77 -10.94 33.81
CA VAL A 66 17.98 -10.71 34.61
C VAL A 66 18.67 -9.39 34.21
N PRO A 67 19.10 -9.16 32.95
CA PRO A 67 19.62 -7.86 32.52
C PRO A 67 18.54 -6.77 32.45
N PHE A 68 17.31 -7.10 32.05
CA PHE A 68 16.20 -6.13 31.94
C PHE A 68 15.28 -6.09 33.18
N TYR A 69 15.87 -6.28 34.37
CA TYR A 69 15.15 -6.45 35.63
C TYR A 69 14.09 -5.39 36.03
N PRO A 70 14.14 -4.10 35.60
CA PRO A 70 13.04 -3.17 35.88
C PRO A 70 11.71 -3.57 35.24
N MET A 71 11.71 -4.39 34.17
CA MET A 71 10.46 -4.95 33.60
C MET A 71 9.71 -5.85 34.60
N ALA A 72 10.43 -6.51 35.51
CA ALA A 72 9.86 -7.37 36.55
C ALA A 72 9.50 -6.62 37.85
N GLY A 73 9.68 -5.30 37.89
CA GLY A 73 9.36 -4.45 39.03
C GLY A 73 7.90 -4.00 39.10
N ARG A 74 7.66 -2.94 39.88
CA ARG A 74 6.38 -2.23 40.03
C ARG A 74 6.58 -0.72 39.97
N LEU A 75 5.52 0.05 39.74
CA LEU A 75 5.58 1.48 40.04
C LEU A 75 5.50 1.68 41.56
N GLY A 76 6.20 2.69 42.07
CA GLY A 76 6.10 3.16 43.45
C GLY A 76 6.19 4.68 43.51
N ARG A 77 6.19 5.24 44.71
CA ARG A 77 6.43 6.68 44.95
C ARG A 77 7.65 6.88 45.83
N GLY A 78 8.53 7.80 45.43
CA GLY A 78 9.64 8.30 46.25
C GLY A 78 9.16 9.13 47.43
N GLU A 79 10.10 9.59 48.26
CA GLU A 79 9.81 10.42 49.45
C GLU A 79 9.23 11.80 49.07
N ASP A 80 9.55 12.30 47.87
CA ASP A 80 8.99 13.49 47.23
C ASP A 80 7.62 13.24 46.57
N GLY A 81 7.08 12.02 46.64
CA GLY A 81 5.84 11.60 45.98
C GLY A 81 5.97 11.32 44.48
N ARG A 82 7.14 11.53 43.87
CA ARG A 82 7.44 11.28 42.46
C ARG A 82 7.32 9.80 42.15
N VAL A 83 6.79 9.45 40.97
CA VAL A 83 6.62 8.05 40.58
C VAL A 83 7.98 7.48 40.16
N GLU A 84 8.38 6.36 40.78
CA GLU A 84 9.62 5.63 40.53
C GLU A 84 9.31 4.17 40.12
N ILE A 85 10.32 3.41 39.71
CA ILE A 85 10.20 1.96 39.51
C ILE A 85 10.89 1.23 40.67
N ASP A 86 10.12 0.50 41.47
CA ASP A 86 10.66 -0.42 42.47
C ASP A 86 11.09 -1.71 41.79
N CYS A 87 12.41 -1.94 41.73
CA CYS A 87 13.00 -3.12 41.09
C CYS A 87 12.96 -4.33 42.03
N ASN A 88 11.75 -4.69 42.47
CA ASN A 88 11.51 -5.70 43.50
C ASN A 88 11.60 -7.16 42.99
N GLY A 89 11.47 -7.37 41.68
CA GLY A 89 11.59 -8.68 41.01
C GLY A 89 10.34 -9.55 41.10
N GLU A 90 9.16 -8.99 41.40
CA GLU A 90 7.90 -9.75 41.48
C GLU A 90 7.54 -10.51 40.21
N GLY A 91 7.88 -9.97 39.03
CA GLY A 91 7.73 -10.63 37.74
C GLY A 91 6.85 -9.91 36.71
N VAL A 92 6.81 -10.50 35.52
CA VAL A 92 6.02 -10.12 34.34
C VAL A 92 4.86 -11.10 34.17
N LEU A 93 3.69 -10.60 33.78
CA LEU A 93 2.53 -11.47 33.51
C LEU A 93 2.69 -12.12 32.13
N PHE A 94 2.65 -13.45 32.09
CA PHE A 94 2.65 -14.26 30.87
C PHE A 94 1.37 -15.10 30.81
N VAL A 95 0.57 -14.90 29.77
CA VAL A 95 -0.71 -15.58 29.55
C VAL A 95 -0.63 -16.48 28.31
N GLU A 96 -1.17 -17.68 28.42
CA GLU A 96 -1.44 -18.59 27.32
C GLU A 96 -2.95 -18.61 27.05
N ALA A 97 -3.33 -18.43 25.80
CA ALA A 97 -4.73 -18.40 25.37
C ALA A 97 -4.92 -19.12 24.03
N GLU A 98 -6.15 -19.51 23.72
CA GLU A 98 -6.54 -20.09 22.44
C GLU A 98 -7.73 -19.37 21.83
N ALA A 99 -7.72 -19.27 20.51
CA ALA A 99 -8.87 -18.92 19.69
C ALA A 99 -9.25 -20.15 18.83
N PRO A 100 -10.00 -21.14 19.39
CA PRO A 100 -10.24 -22.43 18.73
C PRO A 100 -11.13 -22.33 17.48
N ASP A 101 -11.89 -21.24 17.37
CA ASP A 101 -12.82 -21.00 16.27
C ASP A 101 -12.33 -19.99 15.23
N ALA A 102 -11.19 -19.34 15.49
CA ALA A 102 -10.67 -18.26 14.65
C ALA A 102 -9.27 -18.56 14.09
N THR A 103 -8.92 -17.85 13.01
CA THR A 103 -7.62 -17.90 12.36
C THR A 103 -6.86 -16.57 12.49
N VAL A 104 -5.59 -16.54 12.08
CA VAL A 104 -4.82 -15.30 11.95
C VAL A 104 -5.38 -14.41 10.82
N ASP A 105 -5.98 -15.01 9.80
CA ASP A 105 -6.55 -14.33 8.63
C ASP A 105 -7.85 -13.58 8.93
N ASP A 106 -8.55 -13.95 10.02
CA ASP A 106 -9.77 -13.31 10.49
C ASP A 106 -9.53 -11.84 10.92
N PHE A 107 -8.27 -11.45 11.15
CA PHE A 107 -7.84 -10.07 11.41
C PHE A 107 -7.56 -9.26 10.12
N GLY A 108 -7.76 -9.87 8.94
CA GLY A 108 -7.77 -9.20 7.64
C GLY A 108 -6.45 -8.52 7.27
N ASP A 109 -6.50 -7.20 7.07
CA ASP A 109 -5.33 -6.35 6.76
C ASP A 109 -4.51 -5.96 8.00
N PHE A 110 -4.88 -6.48 9.18
CA PHE A 110 -4.36 -6.12 10.49
C PHE A 110 -4.59 -4.64 10.87
N ALA A 111 -5.68 -4.02 10.40
CA ALA A 111 -6.15 -2.76 10.93
C ALA A 111 -6.27 -2.82 12.46
N PRO A 112 -5.66 -1.90 13.22
CA PRO A 112 -5.60 -1.98 14.68
C PRO A 112 -6.91 -1.50 15.34
N THR A 113 -7.98 -2.24 15.09
CA THR A 113 -9.30 -2.04 15.70
C THR A 113 -9.25 -2.36 17.19
N MET A 114 -10.31 -1.98 17.91
CA MET A 114 -10.44 -2.30 19.34
C MET A 114 -10.56 -3.81 19.62
N GLU A 115 -10.85 -4.65 18.62
CA GLU A 115 -10.86 -6.11 18.79
C GLU A 115 -9.46 -6.65 19.10
N MET A 116 -8.37 -6.05 18.58
CA MET A 116 -7.00 -6.50 18.88
C MET A 116 -6.66 -6.49 20.38
N LYS A 117 -7.39 -5.75 21.21
CA LYS A 117 -7.21 -5.76 22.68
C LYS A 117 -7.47 -7.11 23.32
N GLN A 118 -8.29 -7.98 22.72
CA GLN A 118 -8.54 -9.34 23.22
C GLN A 118 -7.29 -10.24 23.19
N LEU A 119 -6.27 -9.86 22.40
CA LEU A 119 -4.99 -10.57 22.28
C LEU A 119 -3.96 -10.14 23.33
N ILE A 120 -4.31 -9.24 24.26
CA ILE A 120 -3.42 -8.66 25.28
C ILE A 120 -4.10 -8.80 26.64
N PRO A 121 -3.38 -9.13 27.75
CA PRO A 121 -4.00 -9.27 29.05
C PRO A 121 -4.64 -7.96 29.52
N HIS A 122 -5.88 -8.04 30.03
CA HIS A 122 -6.52 -6.91 30.68
C HIS A 122 -5.73 -6.53 31.96
N VAL A 123 -5.43 -5.25 32.11
CA VAL A 123 -4.82 -4.69 33.32
C VAL A 123 -5.85 -3.83 34.03
N ASP A 124 -6.07 -4.12 35.31
CA ASP A 124 -6.88 -3.29 36.19
C ASP A 124 -6.03 -2.14 36.75
N TYR A 125 -6.56 -0.92 36.69
CA TYR A 125 -5.93 0.32 37.17
C TYR A 125 -6.73 0.96 38.33
N THR A 126 -7.70 0.24 38.91
CA THR A 126 -8.48 0.72 40.07
C THR A 126 -7.73 0.58 41.41
N GLY A 127 -6.72 -0.28 41.46
CA GLY A 127 -5.80 -0.42 42.58
C GLY A 127 -4.70 0.65 42.62
N ASP A 128 -3.75 0.49 43.55
CA ASP A 128 -2.55 1.34 43.58
C ASP A 128 -1.63 1.05 42.39
N ILE A 129 -0.76 2.00 42.04
CA ILE A 129 0.22 1.86 40.95
C ILE A 129 1.20 0.69 41.15
N SER A 130 1.35 0.19 42.38
CA SER A 130 2.15 -1.00 42.69
C SER A 130 1.42 -2.34 42.49
N SER A 131 0.08 -2.35 42.33
CA SER A 131 -0.69 -3.62 42.30
C SER A 131 -0.74 -4.31 40.94
N PHE A 132 -0.22 -3.68 39.87
CA PHE A 132 -0.15 -4.26 38.53
C PHE A 132 1.30 -4.40 38.03
N PRO A 133 1.59 -5.43 37.22
CA PRO A 133 2.90 -5.58 36.58
C PRO A 133 3.17 -4.47 35.57
N LEU A 134 4.44 -4.19 35.29
CA LEU A 134 4.87 -3.16 34.31
C LEU A 134 4.84 -3.65 32.84
N LEU A 135 4.77 -4.96 32.67
CA LEU A 135 4.71 -5.64 31.38
C LEU A 135 3.73 -6.81 31.48
N VAL A 136 2.87 -6.93 30.48
CA VAL A 136 1.94 -8.04 30.29
C VAL A 136 2.09 -8.61 28.89
N LEU A 137 2.14 -9.94 28.80
CA LEU A 137 2.38 -10.70 27.58
C LEU A 137 1.30 -11.77 27.43
N GLN A 138 0.79 -11.96 26.22
CA GLN A 138 -0.14 -13.05 25.90
C GLN A 138 0.25 -13.73 24.60
N VAL A 139 0.41 -15.06 24.65
CA VAL A 139 0.54 -15.91 23.48
C VAL A 139 -0.83 -16.52 23.20
N THR A 140 -1.42 -16.17 22.05
CA THR A 140 -2.71 -16.72 21.61
C THR A 140 -2.48 -17.67 20.43
N TYR A 141 -2.87 -18.94 20.59
CA TYR A 141 -2.81 -19.95 19.53
C TYR A 141 -4.12 -19.99 18.75
N PHE A 142 -4.05 -20.00 17.42
CA PHE A 142 -5.21 -19.98 16.52
C PHE A 142 -5.48 -21.36 15.89
N LYS A 143 -6.73 -21.58 15.47
CA LYS A 143 -7.20 -22.80 14.79
C LYS A 143 -6.34 -23.23 13.60
N CYS A 144 -5.75 -22.26 12.89
CA CYS A 144 -4.87 -22.49 11.74
C CYS A 144 -3.41 -22.85 12.12
N GLY A 145 -3.08 -22.98 13.40
CA GLY A 145 -1.71 -23.16 13.91
C GLY A 145 -0.87 -21.87 13.95
N GLY A 146 -1.41 -20.74 13.47
CA GLY A 146 -0.81 -19.43 13.65
C GLY A 146 -0.86 -18.97 15.11
N VAL A 147 -0.04 -17.97 15.44
CA VAL A 147 0.09 -17.44 16.79
C VAL A 147 0.15 -15.91 16.77
N SER A 148 -0.46 -15.26 17.76
CA SER A 148 -0.17 -13.86 18.06
C SER A 148 0.53 -13.71 19.42
N LEU A 149 1.52 -12.81 19.48
CA LEU A 149 2.09 -12.31 20.73
C LEU A 149 1.55 -10.91 20.98
N GLY A 150 0.66 -10.77 21.95
CA GLY A 150 0.22 -9.48 22.47
C GLY A 150 1.17 -8.98 23.56
N VAL A 151 1.50 -7.70 23.51
CA VAL A 151 2.38 -7.01 24.45
C VAL A 151 1.72 -5.73 24.93
N GLY A 152 1.46 -5.63 26.23
CA GLY A 152 1.13 -4.38 26.89
C GLY A 152 2.29 -3.96 27.80
N MET A 153 2.84 -2.77 27.62
CA MET A 153 3.96 -2.25 28.43
C MET A 153 3.62 -0.89 29.04
N GLN A 154 3.76 -0.72 30.35
CA GLN A 154 3.48 0.54 31.04
C GLN A 154 4.45 1.62 30.56
N HIS A 155 3.97 2.72 30.00
CA HIS A 155 4.86 3.65 29.27
C HIS A 155 5.91 4.33 30.18
N GLN A 156 5.72 4.30 31.50
CA GLN A 156 6.69 4.77 32.48
C GLN A 156 7.90 3.82 32.68
N VAL A 157 7.83 2.54 32.29
CA VAL A 157 9.00 1.64 32.34
C VAL A 157 9.94 1.85 31.16
N ALA A 158 9.43 2.14 29.96
CA ALA A 158 10.24 2.35 28.76
C ALA A 158 9.43 3.04 27.65
N ASP A 159 10.12 3.73 26.73
CA ASP A 159 9.53 4.03 25.43
C ASP A 159 9.59 2.82 24.48
N GLY A 160 8.95 2.93 23.31
CA GLY A 160 8.91 1.85 22.32
C GLY A 160 10.28 1.37 21.83
N PHE A 161 11.34 2.18 21.86
CA PHE A 161 12.69 1.72 21.48
C PHE A 161 13.27 0.80 22.56
N SER A 162 13.23 1.24 23.83
CA SER A 162 13.73 0.42 24.95
C SER A 162 12.84 -0.79 25.24
N GLY A 163 11.54 -0.73 24.94
CA GLY A 163 10.61 -1.88 24.99
C GLY A 163 10.89 -2.92 23.91
N LEU A 164 11.17 -2.50 22.67
CA LEU A 164 11.57 -3.42 21.59
C LEU A 164 12.94 -4.02 21.82
N HIS A 165 13.87 -3.26 22.42
CA HIS A 165 15.16 -3.80 22.83
C HIS A 165 14.99 -5.01 23.77
N PHE A 166 14.04 -4.95 24.71
CA PHE A 166 13.68 -6.08 25.56
C PHE A 166 13.04 -7.25 24.78
N ILE A 167 12.01 -7.00 23.95
CA ILE A 167 11.30 -8.08 23.23
C ILE A 167 12.24 -8.81 22.25
N ASN A 168 13.12 -8.07 21.56
CA ASN A 168 14.09 -8.68 20.65
C ASN A 168 15.14 -9.47 21.44
N SER A 169 15.67 -8.94 22.55
CA SER A 169 16.60 -9.67 23.43
C SER A 169 15.97 -10.95 24.03
N TRP A 170 14.68 -10.93 24.33
CA TRP A 170 13.94 -12.12 24.76
C TRP A 170 13.85 -13.17 23.63
N SER A 171 13.67 -12.74 22.37
CA SER A 171 13.69 -13.63 21.21
C SER A 171 15.09 -14.19 20.91
N ASP A 172 16.15 -13.41 21.13
CA ASP A 172 17.55 -13.85 21.06
C ASP A 172 17.84 -14.94 22.10
N ILE A 173 17.45 -14.71 23.35
CA ILE A 173 17.60 -15.67 24.46
C ILE A 173 16.73 -16.92 24.28
N ALA A 174 15.63 -16.86 23.51
CA ALA A 174 14.85 -18.03 23.11
C ALA A 174 15.57 -18.86 22.03
N ARG A 175 16.30 -18.20 21.11
CA ARG A 175 17.19 -18.83 20.13
C ARG A 175 18.53 -19.32 20.72
N GLY A 176 18.80 -19.05 22.00
CA GLY A 176 20.05 -19.42 22.68
C GLY A 176 21.21 -18.45 22.43
N LEU A 177 20.91 -17.20 22.04
CA LEU A 177 21.87 -16.11 21.88
C LEU A 177 21.92 -15.25 23.15
N ASP A 178 23.07 -14.64 23.42
CA ASP A 178 23.23 -13.63 24.47
C ASP A 178 22.62 -12.28 24.08
N VAL A 179 22.39 -11.40 25.07
CA VAL A 179 21.93 -10.03 24.85
C VAL A 179 23.01 -9.23 24.12
N ALA A 180 22.78 -8.91 22.85
CA ALA A 180 23.76 -8.24 21.98
C ALA A 180 24.19 -6.85 22.48
N VAL A 181 23.31 -6.13 23.19
CA VAL A 181 23.59 -4.81 23.79
C VAL A 181 23.05 -4.80 25.23
N PRO A 182 23.91 -4.84 26.26
CA PRO A 182 23.45 -4.75 27.64
C PRO A 182 22.67 -3.44 27.91
N PRO A 183 21.51 -3.48 28.57
CA PRO A 183 20.71 -2.28 28.79
C PRO A 183 21.35 -1.33 29.81
N PHE A 184 21.47 -0.06 29.45
CA PHE A 184 22.04 0.97 30.32
C PHE A 184 20.95 1.56 31.24
N MET A 185 21.12 1.35 32.54
CA MET A 185 20.09 1.53 33.57
C MET A 185 20.35 2.74 34.50
N ASP A 186 20.61 3.92 33.94
CA ASP A 186 20.60 5.19 34.68
C ASP A 186 19.87 6.29 33.90
N ARG A 187 18.84 6.88 34.53
CA ARG A 187 17.98 7.93 33.97
C ARG A 187 18.40 9.33 34.42
N SER A 188 19.36 9.45 35.35
CA SER A 188 19.85 10.73 35.87
C SER A 188 20.47 11.62 34.79
N ILE A 189 20.94 11.04 33.67
CA ILE A 189 21.43 11.74 32.48
C ILE A 189 20.36 12.66 31.84
N LEU A 190 19.07 12.37 32.10
CA LEU A 190 17.91 13.17 31.69
C LEU A 190 17.29 14.00 32.84
N ARG A 191 18.02 14.21 33.94
CA ARG A 191 17.63 15.20 34.95
C ARG A 191 17.74 16.62 34.37
N ALA A 192 16.84 17.50 34.80
CA ALA A 192 16.93 18.93 34.54
C ALA A 192 18.21 19.54 35.16
N ARG A 193 18.59 20.72 34.71
CA ARG A 193 19.66 21.51 35.32
C ARG A 193 19.20 22.11 36.65
N ASP A 194 20.15 22.44 37.50
CA ASP A 194 19.90 23.08 38.80
C ASP A 194 20.62 24.45 38.84
N PRO A 195 19.89 25.58 38.89
CA PRO A 195 18.43 25.69 38.77
C PRO A 195 17.94 25.40 37.34
N PRO A 196 16.67 24.97 37.15
CA PRO A 196 16.09 24.79 35.81
C PRO A 196 16.01 26.12 35.06
N THR A 197 16.54 26.16 33.83
CA THR A 197 16.67 27.40 33.03
C THR A 197 16.17 27.20 31.59
N PRO A 198 14.85 27.07 31.36
CA PRO A 198 14.32 26.96 30.01
C PRO A 198 14.57 28.23 29.18
N TYR A 199 15.04 28.03 27.95
CA TYR A 199 15.33 29.09 26.97
C TYR A 199 14.23 29.27 25.92
N PHE A 200 13.35 28.28 25.77
CA PHE A 200 12.27 28.26 24.78
C PHE A 200 10.89 28.15 25.48
N PRO A 201 9.80 28.60 24.82
CA PRO A 201 8.46 28.54 25.40
C PRO A 201 7.78 27.16 25.33
N HIS A 202 8.43 26.14 24.74
CA HIS A 202 7.95 24.74 24.64
C HIS A 202 6.44 24.56 24.33
N VAL A 203 6.02 25.11 23.18
CA VAL A 203 4.64 25.10 22.67
C VAL A 203 4.04 23.69 22.45
N GLU A 204 4.86 22.65 22.50
CA GLU A 204 4.50 21.23 22.52
C GLU A 204 3.79 20.78 23.82
N TYR A 205 3.99 21.51 24.92
CA TYR A 205 3.28 21.31 26.20
C TYR A 205 2.13 22.32 26.39
N HIS A 206 2.12 23.43 25.64
CA HIS A 206 0.97 24.33 25.64
C HIS A 206 -0.31 23.66 25.10
N PRO A 207 -1.51 24.06 25.59
CA PRO A 207 -2.80 23.53 25.14
C PRO A 207 -2.96 23.38 23.62
N ALA A 208 -3.74 22.39 23.23
CA ALA A 208 -4.07 22.13 21.83
C ALA A 208 -5.07 23.17 21.30
N PRO A 209 -4.96 23.64 20.04
CA PRO A 209 -5.99 24.42 19.39
C PRO A 209 -7.38 23.77 19.50
N HIS A 210 -8.36 24.53 19.98
CA HIS A 210 -9.76 24.11 20.01
C HIS A 210 -10.44 24.36 18.66
N MET A 211 -11.50 23.60 18.38
CA MET A 211 -12.33 23.83 17.20
C MET A 211 -13.11 25.14 17.34
N LYS A 212 -13.06 26.00 16.31
CA LYS A 212 -13.81 27.26 16.25
C LYS A 212 -15.31 26.96 16.15
N ARG A 213 -16.09 27.52 17.09
CA ARG A 213 -17.56 27.53 17.01
C ARG A 213 -18.01 28.58 15.99
N HIS A 214 -18.58 28.14 14.86
CA HIS A 214 -19.31 29.05 13.97
C HIS A 214 -20.70 29.32 14.55
N HIS A 215 -20.91 30.50 15.13
CA HIS A 215 -22.24 30.94 15.53
C HIS A 215 -23.14 31.13 14.30
N ARG A 216 -24.06 30.20 14.08
CA ARG A 216 -25.31 30.47 13.35
C ARG A 216 -26.35 30.94 14.38
N PRO A 217 -26.93 32.14 14.26
CA PRO A 217 -28.08 32.53 15.06
C PRO A 217 -29.25 31.56 14.80
N GLY A 218 -29.90 31.07 15.85
CA GLY A 218 -31.11 30.23 15.73
C GLY A 218 -30.91 28.73 15.54
N ALA A 219 -29.71 28.19 15.76
CA ALA A 219 -29.51 26.75 15.96
C ALA A 219 -29.41 26.44 17.46
N GLU A 220 -30.33 25.63 17.98
CA GLU A 220 -30.27 25.14 19.37
C GLU A 220 -29.11 24.14 19.54
N ASP A 221 -28.55 24.04 20.77
CA ASP A 221 -27.43 23.14 21.10
C ASP A 221 -27.87 21.66 21.08
N SER A 222 -28.11 21.12 19.89
CA SER A 222 -28.12 19.68 19.65
C SER A 222 -26.70 19.14 19.88
N VAL A 223 -26.52 18.42 20.98
CA VAL A 223 -25.29 17.67 21.24
C VAL A 223 -25.15 16.62 20.15
N GLU A 224 -24.22 16.79 19.20
CA GLU A 224 -23.91 15.77 18.19
C GLU A 224 -23.67 14.43 18.91
N ALA A 225 -24.54 13.45 18.63
CA ALA A 225 -24.36 12.11 19.16
C ALA A 225 -22.96 11.59 18.75
N PRO A 226 -22.22 10.93 19.65
CA PRO A 226 -20.84 10.54 19.40
C PRO A 226 -20.77 9.55 18.23
N THR A 227 -20.41 10.05 17.05
CA THR A 227 -20.17 9.24 15.86
C THR A 227 -19.00 8.30 16.12
N ALA A 228 -19.19 7.02 15.79
CA ALA A 228 -18.21 5.99 16.08
C ALA A 228 -16.85 6.31 15.44
N ALA A 229 -15.77 6.07 16.19
CA ALA A 229 -14.43 6.12 15.65
C ALA A 229 -14.18 4.87 14.80
N ALA A 230 -13.84 5.07 13.53
CA ALA A 230 -13.30 4.03 12.67
C ALA A 230 -11.77 3.96 12.83
N VAL A 231 -11.20 2.78 12.61
CA VAL A 231 -9.75 2.57 12.55
C VAL A 231 -9.44 1.79 11.29
N ASP A 232 -8.55 2.32 10.46
CA ASP A 232 -8.13 1.73 9.19
C ASP A 232 -6.61 1.64 9.11
N ILE A 233 -6.10 0.81 8.20
CA ILE A 233 -4.70 0.77 7.79
C ILE A 233 -4.56 0.94 6.27
N PHE A 234 -3.59 1.74 5.84
CA PHE A 234 -3.38 2.11 4.43
C PHE A 234 -1.96 1.76 3.99
N LYS A 235 -1.80 0.75 3.12
CA LYS A 235 -0.49 0.38 2.56
C LYS A 235 -0.09 1.38 1.46
N LEU A 236 0.95 2.17 1.73
CA LEU A 236 1.54 3.10 0.78
C LEU A 236 2.77 2.47 0.13
N THR A 237 2.67 2.17 -1.16
CA THR A 237 3.74 1.50 -1.91
C THR A 237 4.97 2.38 -2.07
N LYS A 238 6.13 1.75 -2.28
CA LYS A 238 7.39 2.44 -2.63
C LYS A 238 7.24 3.36 -3.86
N ALA A 239 6.35 3.02 -4.79
CA ALA A 239 5.99 3.86 -5.93
C ALA A 239 5.21 5.11 -5.51
N GLN A 240 4.14 4.97 -4.70
CA GLN A 240 3.37 6.11 -4.19
C GLN A 240 4.22 7.06 -3.32
N LEU A 241 5.11 6.51 -2.48
CA LEU A 241 6.06 7.28 -1.66
C LEU A 241 7.14 7.99 -2.50
N SER A 242 7.47 7.44 -3.67
CA SER A 242 8.37 8.09 -4.65
C SER A 242 7.65 9.18 -5.45
N LEU A 243 6.39 8.96 -5.85
CA LEU A 243 5.53 9.95 -6.50
C LEU A 243 5.31 11.17 -5.61
N LEU A 244 5.07 10.94 -4.31
CA LEU A 244 4.94 12.00 -3.30
C LEU A 244 6.22 12.86 -3.15
N LYS A 245 7.40 12.31 -3.45
CA LYS A 245 8.66 13.08 -3.55
C LYS A 245 8.77 13.83 -4.87
N LEU A 246 8.45 13.18 -5.99
CA LEU A 246 8.56 13.76 -7.33
C LEU A 246 7.63 14.98 -7.50
N ASN A 247 6.48 14.96 -6.82
CA ASN A 247 5.48 16.04 -6.84
C ASN A 247 5.79 17.18 -5.84
N ALA A 248 6.91 17.12 -5.11
CA ALA A 248 7.39 18.26 -4.32
C ALA A 248 8.23 19.19 -5.22
N PRO A 249 7.98 20.52 -5.22
CA PRO A 249 8.73 21.44 -6.06
C PRO A 249 10.23 21.45 -5.72
N PRO A 250 11.12 21.64 -6.72
CA PRO A 250 12.56 21.68 -6.48
C PRO A 250 12.93 22.89 -5.63
N GLY A 251 13.49 22.62 -4.45
CA GLY A 251 13.94 23.63 -3.48
C GLY A 251 15.38 23.38 -3.01
N PRO A 252 16.01 24.37 -2.35
CA PRO A 252 17.43 24.32 -1.96
C PRO A 252 17.78 23.24 -0.92
N ALA A 253 16.78 22.61 -0.29
CA ALA A 253 16.95 21.42 0.53
C ALA A 253 15.86 20.40 0.19
N ALA A 254 16.25 19.20 -0.24
CA ALA A 254 15.31 18.13 -0.55
C ALA A 254 14.53 17.68 0.71
N HIS A 255 13.22 17.50 0.57
CA HIS A 255 12.38 17.01 1.66
C HIS A 255 12.57 15.52 1.91
N SER A 256 12.59 15.12 3.18
CA SER A 256 12.62 13.70 3.54
C SER A 256 11.28 13.01 3.21
N THR A 257 11.32 11.69 2.92
CA THR A 257 10.10 10.89 2.68
C THR A 257 9.11 11.04 3.84
N TYR A 258 9.64 11.06 5.07
CA TYR A 258 8.85 11.18 6.29
C TYR A 258 8.17 12.55 6.41
N ALA A 259 8.88 13.66 6.15
CA ALA A 259 8.29 14.99 6.24
C ALA A 259 7.16 15.21 5.23
N LEU A 260 7.34 14.73 3.99
CA LEU A 260 6.30 14.78 2.95
C LEU A 260 5.10 13.89 3.28
N LEU A 261 5.33 12.67 3.77
CA LEU A 261 4.24 11.77 4.17
C LEU A 261 3.48 12.31 5.39
N ALA A 262 4.18 12.81 6.41
CA ALA A 262 3.58 13.43 7.57
C ALA A 262 2.72 14.66 7.18
N ALA A 263 3.21 15.50 6.26
CA ALA A 263 2.47 16.63 5.72
C ALA A 263 1.22 16.19 4.93
N HIS A 264 1.33 15.15 4.10
CA HIS A 264 0.21 14.61 3.33
C HIS A 264 -0.87 14.01 4.25
N VAL A 265 -0.48 13.25 5.27
CA VAL A 265 -1.42 12.73 6.30
C VAL A 265 -2.11 13.87 7.04
N TRP A 266 -1.39 14.92 7.45
CA TRP A 266 -1.97 16.09 8.10
C TRP A 266 -2.97 16.83 7.19
N ARG A 267 -2.60 17.07 5.93
CA ARG A 267 -3.48 17.63 4.88
C ARG A 267 -4.74 16.80 4.71
N CYS A 268 -4.60 15.49 4.50
CA CYS A 268 -5.75 14.62 4.23
C CYS A 268 -6.68 14.53 5.45
N ALA A 269 -6.17 14.59 6.68
CA ALA A 269 -6.99 14.70 7.88
C ALA A 269 -7.71 16.06 7.98
N CYS A 270 -7.04 17.19 7.69
CA CYS A 270 -7.67 18.52 7.69
C CYS A 270 -8.80 18.63 6.64
N VAL A 271 -8.59 18.09 5.44
CA VAL A 271 -9.59 18.09 4.35
C VAL A 271 -10.73 17.11 4.65
N ALA A 272 -10.44 15.90 5.17
CA ALA A 272 -11.45 14.92 5.56
C ALA A 272 -12.40 15.45 6.65
N ARG A 273 -11.84 16.16 7.64
CA ARG A 273 -12.58 16.84 8.72
C ARG A 273 -13.28 18.13 8.29
N GLY A 274 -13.10 18.60 7.05
CA GLY A 274 -13.73 19.81 6.54
C GLY A 274 -13.36 21.09 7.32
N LEU A 275 -12.12 21.18 7.81
CA LEU A 275 -11.72 22.29 8.68
C LEU A 275 -11.78 23.66 7.95
N PRO A 276 -12.30 24.73 8.59
CA PRO A 276 -12.26 26.08 8.06
C PRO A 276 -10.83 26.54 7.74
N PRO A 277 -10.56 27.29 6.65
CA PRO A 277 -9.19 27.68 6.27
C PRO A 277 -8.42 28.46 7.35
N ASP A 278 -9.13 29.17 8.22
CA ASP A 278 -8.59 29.96 9.34
C ASP A 278 -8.49 29.17 10.66
N GLN A 279 -8.90 27.90 10.72
CA GLN A 279 -8.83 27.05 11.90
C GLN A 279 -7.36 26.68 12.21
N PRO A 280 -6.80 27.04 13.38
CA PRO A 280 -5.48 26.55 13.78
C PRO A 280 -5.53 25.05 14.06
N THR A 281 -4.53 24.32 13.60
CA THR A 281 -4.32 22.89 13.83
C THR A 281 -2.88 22.66 14.31
N LYS A 282 -2.70 21.77 15.28
CA LYS A 282 -1.39 21.34 15.80
C LYS A 282 -1.18 19.87 15.47
N MET A 283 -0.06 19.57 14.82
CA MET A 283 0.41 18.20 14.63
C MET A 283 1.37 17.84 15.76
N TYR A 284 1.31 16.60 16.26
CA TYR A 284 2.16 16.08 17.32
C TYR A 284 3.03 14.94 16.79
N ILE A 285 4.35 15.12 16.78
CA ILE A 285 5.32 14.13 16.26
C ILE A 285 6.24 13.66 17.38
N ALA A 286 6.25 12.34 17.63
CA ALA A 286 7.21 11.69 18.52
C ALA A 286 8.65 11.83 17.95
N THR A 287 9.59 12.29 18.77
CA THR A 287 10.97 12.59 18.36
C THR A 287 11.96 12.01 19.36
N ASP A 288 12.68 10.94 18.97
CA ASP A 288 13.71 10.33 19.80
C ASP A 288 14.92 11.26 19.99
N GLY A 289 15.25 11.52 21.25
CA GLY A 289 16.35 12.38 21.68
C GLY A 289 17.71 11.69 21.81
N ARG A 290 17.78 10.36 21.80
CA ARG A 290 19.02 9.58 22.09
C ARG A 290 20.26 10.09 21.35
N GLN A 291 20.10 10.31 20.04
CA GLN A 291 21.17 10.75 19.13
C GLN A 291 21.25 12.29 18.95
N ARG A 292 20.34 13.04 19.57
CA ARG A 292 20.26 14.51 19.50
C ARG A 292 20.89 15.20 20.72
N LEU A 293 20.76 14.58 21.90
CA LEU A 293 21.41 15.04 23.13
C LEU A 293 22.95 14.98 23.03
N ARG A 294 23.64 15.80 23.83
CA ARG A 294 25.11 15.80 23.97
C ARG A 294 25.49 15.69 25.46
N PRO A 295 26.43 14.79 25.82
CA PRO A 295 26.84 13.62 25.02
C PRO A 295 25.59 12.81 24.57
N ALA A 296 25.72 12.08 23.46
CA ALA A 296 24.65 11.17 23.04
C ALA A 296 24.41 10.14 24.15
N LEU A 297 23.17 9.68 24.33
CA LEU A 297 22.88 8.71 25.38
C LEU A 297 23.61 7.38 25.10
N PRO A 298 24.04 6.65 26.16
CA PRO A 298 24.67 5.35 26.01
C PRO A 298 23.83 4.40 25.17
N GLU A 299 24.51 3.52 24.43
CA GLU A 299 23.84 2.43 23.74
C GLU A 299 23.12 1.54 24.77
N GLY A 300 21.96 1.00 24.39
CA GLY A 300 21.10 0.24 25.31
C GLY A 300 20.37 1.08 26.37
N TYR A 301 20.43 2.41 26.39
CA TYR A 301 19.69 3.26 27.35
C TYR A 301 18.24 2.81 27.55
N PHE A 302 17.84 2.58 28.81
CA PHE A 302 16.59 1.93 29.15
C PHE A 302 15.63 2.86 29.94
N GLY A 303 14.74 3.52 29.20
CA GLY A 303 13.73 4.45 29.71
C GLY A 303 13.05 5.18 28.55
N ASN A 304 12.48 6.36 28.82
CA ASN A 304 11.87 7.22 27.82
C ASN A 304 12.83 8.32 27.34
N VAL A 305 12.96 8.49 26.03
CA VAL A 305 13.71 9.60 25.40
C VAL A 305 12.89 10.26 24.27
N ILE A 306 11.56 10.11 24.31
CA ILE A 306 10.66 10.65 23.30
C ILE A 306 10.25 12.08 23.66
N PHE A 307 10.92 13.04 23.04
CA PHE A 307 10.47 14.43 23.00
C PHE A 307 9.37 14.62 21.95
N THR A 308 8.77 15.81 21.89
CA THR A 308 7.74 16.12 20.89
C THR A 308 8.13 17.27 20.00
N THR A 309 8.04 17.06 18.70
CA THR A 309 7.99 18.15 17.72
C THR A 309 6.53 18.51 17.45
N THR A 310 6.13 19.79 17.62
CA THR A 310 4.78 20.25 17.23
C THR A 310 4.82 21.39 16.22
N PRO A 311 4.71 21.11 14.90
CA PRO A 311 4.39 22.14 13.93
C PRO A 311 2.92 22.56 14.10
N ILE A 312 2.68 23.87 13.99
CA ILE A 312 1.37 24.52 14.11
C ILE A 312 1.15 25.33 12.83
N ALA A 313 -0.06 25.25 12.28
CA ALA A 313 -0.48 25.92 11.05
C ALA A 313 -1.98 26.23 11.09
N THR A 314 -2.51 27.04 10.17
CA THR A 314 -3.96 27.01 9.88
C THR A 314 -4.28 25.85 8.95
N ALA A 315 -5.51 25.32 9.00
CA ALA A 315 -5.92 24.24 8.12
C ALA A 315 -5.86 24.68 6.63
N GLY A 316 -6.05 25.97 6.33
CA GLY A 316 -5.83 26.54 5.01
C GLY A 316 -4.37 26.48 4.55
N GLU A 317 -3.41 26.80 5.43
CA GLU A 317 -1.97 26.65 5.13
C GLU A 317 -1.56 25.19 4.88
N VAL A 318 -2.20 24.22 5.54
CA VAL A 318 -1.93 22.78 5.37
C VAL A 318 -2.66 22.20 4.14
N ALA A 319 -3.84 22.72 3.80
CA ALA A 319 -4.66 22.22 2.69
C ALA A 319 -4.43 22.93 1.34
N ALA A 320 -3.74 24.08 1.33
CA ALA A 320 -3.66 25.04 0.23
C ALA A 320 -3.59 24.44 -1.19
N GLU A 321 -4.61 24.74 -2.00
CA GLU A 321 -4.67 24.39 -3.42
C GLU A 321 -3.63 25.18 -4.24
N GLY A 322 -2.41 24.66 -4.32
CA GLY A 322 -1.40 25.13 -5.28
C GLY A 322 -0.04 24.45 -5.18
N CYS A 323 0.43 24.12 -3.97
CA CYS A 323 1.81 23.65 -3.75
C CYS A 323 1.93 22.21 -3.19
N GLY A 324 0.82 21.48 -3.09
CA GLY A 324 0.80 20.14 -2.51
C GLY A 324 1.23 20.13 -1.02
N PRO A 325 1.70 18.98 -0.49
CA PRO A 325 2.11 18.87 0.92
C PRO A 325 3.47 19.51 1.22
N ALA A 326 4.22 20.01 0.24
CA ALA A 326 5.59 20.48 0.42
C ALA A 326 5.77 21.66 1.41
N PRO A 327 4.89 22.69 1.45
CA PRO A 327 5.02 23.77 2.44
C PRO A 327 4.87 23.26 3.89
N ALA A 328 3.90 22.38 4.13
CA ALA A 328 3.73 21.71 5.42
C ALA A 328 4.89 20.76 5.74
N ALA A 329 5.46 20.07 4.73
CA ALA A 329 6.65 19.24 4.89
C ALA A 329 7.89 20.06 5.27
N GLY A 330 8.07 21.25 4.70
CA GLY A 330 9.08 22.22 5.12
C GLY A 330 8.90 22.66 6.56
N ARG A 331 7.67 22.96 6.98
CA ARG A 331 7.33 23.33 8.37
C ARG A 331 7.61 22.19 9.37
N ILE A 332 7.28 20.95 9.01
CA ILE A 332 7.59 19.74 9.77
C ILE A 332 9.11 19.53 9.85
N GLN A 333 9.84 19.65 8.73
CA GLN A 333 11.28 19.44 8.66
C GLN A 333 12.05 20.52 9.46
N ALA A 334 11.61 21.79 9.41
CA ALA A 334 12.17 22.86 10.23
C ALA A 334 11.91 22.64 11.73
N ALA A 335 10.70 22.22 12.11
CA ALA A 335 10.39 21.89 13.51
C ALA A 335 11.22 20.70 14.01
N LEU A 336 11.42 19.66 13.19
CA LEU A 336 12.28 18.51 13.50
C LEU A 336 13.78 18.86 13.55
N ALA A 337 14.21 19.89 12.83
CA ALA A 337 15.57 20.41 12.90
C ALA A 337 15.81 21.18 14.22
N ARG A 338 14.81 21.95 14.68
CA ARG A 338 14.85 22.71 15.95
C ARG A 338 14.94 21.84 17.20
N MET A 339 14.68 20.53 17.12
CA MET A 339 14.89 19.60 18.25
C MET A 339 16.39 19.25 18.41
N ASP A 340 17.24 20.27 18.55
CA ASP A 340 18.66 20.14 18.84
C ASP A 340 18.93 20.09 20.36
N GLU A 341 20.20 19.90 20.75
CA GLU A 341 20.56 19.68 22.15
C GLU A 341 20.11 20.81 23.10
N PRO A 342 20.32 22.11 22.78
CA PRO A 342 19.83 23.19 23.62
C PRO A 342 18.29 23.17 23.78
N TYR A 343 17.55 22.85 22.71
CA TYR A 343 16.11 22.71 22.78
C TYR A 343 15.68 21.52 23.65
N LEU A 344 16.37 20.38 23.54
CA LEU A 344 16.07 19.18 24.35
C LEU A 344 16.38 19.38 25.84
N ARG A 345 17.49 20.03 26.20
CA ARG A 345 17.80 20.38 27.60
C ARG A 345 16.82 21.41 28.16
N SER A 346 16.51 22.45 27.39
CA SER A 346 15.50 23.45 27.75
C SER A 346 14.13 22.80 28.00
N ALA A 347 13.75 21.75 27.26
CA ALA A 347 12.50 21.03 27.48
C ALA A 347 12.49 20.24 28.81
N LEU A 348 13.61 19.63 29.21
CA LEU A 348 13.72 18.94 30.51
C LEU A 348 13.55 19.93 31.67
N ASP A 349 14.22 21.09 31.58
CA ASP A 349 14.12 22.17 32.56
C ASP A 349 12.72 22.81 32.60
N TYR A 350 12.10 23.02 31.44
CA TYR A 350 10.73 23.53 31.34
C TYR A 350 9.77 22.60 32.08
N LEU A 351 9.93 21.27 31.92
CA LEU A 351 9.11 20.27 32.60
C LEU A 351 9.33 20.24 34.12
N GLU A 352 10.57 20.46 34.61
CA GLU A 352 10.84 20.49 36.06
C GLU A 352 10.12 21.65 36.76
N LEU A 353 9.81 22.74 36.04
CA LEU A 353 9.08 23.90 36.56
C LEU A 353 7.54 23.77 36.47
N GLN A 354 7.00 22.63 36.03
CA GLN A 354 5.55 22.46 35.85
C GLN A 354 4.87 22.02 37.15
N PRO A 355 3.78 22.66 37.59
CA PRO A 355 3.12 22.35 38.86
C PRO A 355 2.41 20.99 38.84
N ASP A 356 2.04 20.47 37.66
CA ASP A 356 1.54 19.11 37.49
C ASP A 356 1.94 18.56 36.11
N LEU A 357 2.75 17.50 36.12
CA LEU A 357 3.11 16.76 34.92
C LEU A 357 1.94 15.91 34.37
N ALA A 358 0.92 15.59 35.18
CA ALA A 358 -0.26 14.83 34.73
C ALA A 358 -1.10 15.61 33.71
N ALA A 359 -1.31 16.91 33.93
CA ALA A 359 -1.99 17.81 33.01
C ALA A 359 -1.32 17.89 31.62
N LEU A 360 -0.04 17.52 31.51
CA LEU A 360 0.71 17.49 30.25
C LEU A 360 0.71 16.10 29.57
N VAL A 361 0.22 15.06 30.25
CA VAL A 361 0.06 13.72 29.67
C VAL A 361 -1.03 13.74 28.58
N ARG A 362 -0.67 13.23 27.40
CA ARG A 362 -1.55 13.27 26.22
C ARG A 362 -2.54 12.13 26.18
N GLY A 363 -3.71 12.42 25.60
CA GLY A 363 -4.77 11.44 25.36
C GLY A 363 -5.77 11.94 24.33
N ALA A 364 -7.00 11.41 24.38
CA ALA A 364 -8.08 11.77 23.44
C ALA A 364 -8.28 13.29 23.27
N HIS A 365 -8.17 14.06 24.35
CA HIS A 365 -8.34 15.52 24.33
C HIS A 365 -7.31 16.25 23.46
N THR A 366 -6.15 15.63 23.22
CA THR A 366 -4.98 16.22 22.56
C THR A 366 -4.95 15.97 21.05
N PHE A 367 -5.34 14.75 20.63
CA PHE A 367 -5.30 14.32 19.22
C PHE A 367 -6.61 14.55 18.46
N ARG A 368 -7.72 14.78 19.18
CA ARG A 368 -9.01 15.09 18.57
C ARG A 368 -8.96 16.28 17.59
N CYS A 369 -9.85 16.26 16.62
CA CYS A 369 -10.17 17.36 15.71
C CYS A 369 -10.15 18.72 16.45
N PRO A 370 -9.39 19.74 15.98
CA PRO A 370 -8.70 19.87 14.69
C PRO A 370 -7.28 19.29 14.61
N ASN A 371 -6.77 18.66 15.67
CA ASN A 371 -5.35 18.30 15.84
C ASN A 371 -5.04 16.87 15.36
N ILE A 372 -3.78 16.47 15.28
CA ILE A 372 -3.40 15.09 14.88
C ILE A 372 -2.10 14.65 15.55
N GLY A 373 -1.98 13.38 15.93
CA GLY A 373 -0.75 12.75 16.39
C GLY A 373 -0.21 11.76 15.35
N LEU A 374 1.09 11.79 15.07
CA LEU A 374 1.75 10.85 14.17
C LEU A 374 3.02 10.27 14.81
N THR A 375 2.95 9.00 15.18
CA THR A 375 4.09 8.21 15.67
C THR A 375 4.69 7.40 14.52
N SER A 376 6.01 7.25 14.47
CA SER A 376 6.69 6.49 13.41
C SER A 376 7.51 5.36 13.99
N TRP A 377 7.14 4.12 13.67
CA TRP A 377 7.88 2.90 14.02
C TRP A 377 8.79 2.44 12.88
N VAL A 378 8.89 3.20 11.78
CA VAL A 378 9.65 2.89 10.56
C VAL A 378 11.16 2.71 10.79
N ARG A 379 11.70 3.25 11.89
CA ARG A 379 13.11 3.09 12.32
C ARG A 379 13.27 2.17 13.53
N LEU A 380 12.21 1.51 13.98
CA LEU A 380 12.25 0.60 15.11
C LEU A 380 12.33 -0.86 14.60
N PRO A 381 13.08 -1.75 15.29
CA PRO A 381 13.30 -3.13 14.88
C PRO A 381 12.09 -4.05 15.18
N ILE A 382 10.87 -3.62 14.79
CA ILE A 382 9.60 -4.28 15.17
C ILE A 382 9.40 -5.68 14.57
N HIS A 383 10.17 -6.03 13.54
CA HIS A 383 10.08 -7.32 12.86
C HIS A 383 11.25 -8.25 13.18
N ASP A 384 12.16 -7.89 14.09
CA ASP A 384 13.36 -8.69 14.40
C ASP A 384 13.13 -9.73 15.52
N ALA A 385 11.98 -9.65 16.22
CA ALA A 385 11.53 -10.60 17.23
C ALA A 385 11.18 -11.97 16.61
N ASP A 386 12.18 -12.83 16.43
CA ASP A 386 12.02 -14.22 15.99
C ASP A 386 12.51 -15.14 17.10
N PHE A 387 11.60 -15.93 17.66
CA PHE A 387 11.86 -16.80 18.82
C PHE A 387 12.47 -18.17 18.43
N GLY A 388 12.93 -18.33 17.18
CA GLY A 388 13.41 -19.60 16.60
C GLY A 388 12.40 -20.27 15.67
N TRP A 389 11.30 -19.60 15.34
CA TRP A 389 10.22 -20.12 14.50
C TRP A 389 9.92 -19.27 13.26
N GLY A 390 10.61 -18.15 13.10
CA GLY A 390 10.41 -17.19 12.02
C GLY A 390 10.01 -15.80 12.52
N ARG A 391 10.27 -14.80 11.69
CA ARG A 391 9.94 -13.40 11.93
C ARG A 391 8.41 -13.18 11.86
N PRO A 392 7.86 -12.17 12.56
CA PRO A 392 6.43 -11.85 12.49
C PRO A 392 6.03 -11.42 11.06
N VAL A 393 4.85 -11.85 10.61
CA VAL A 393 4.25 -11.38 9.35
C VAL A 393 3.56 -10.02 9.50
N PHE A 394 3.27 -9.60 10.73
CA PHE A 394 2.81 -8.26 11.07
C PHE A 394 3.24 -7.89 12.49
N MET A 395 3.59 -6.63 12.72
CA MET A 395 3.67 -6.02 14.04
C MET A 395 3.03 -4.63 14.01
N GLY A 396 2.11 -4.35 14.92
CA GLY A 396 1.41 -3.06 14.98
C GLY A 396 0.76 -2.76 16.34
N PRO A 397 0.05 -1.63 16.47
CA PRO A 397 -0.62 -1.23 17.71
C PRO A 397 -1.77 -2.19 18.06
N GLY A 398 -1.91 -2.58 19.33
CA GLY A 398 -3.00 -3.45 19.80
C GLY A 398 -4.30 -2.68 20.06
N GLY A 399 -4.78 -1.94 19.04
CA GLY A 399 -5.96 -1.08 19.10
C GLY A 399 -5.65 0.41 19.24
N ILE A 400 -6.07 1.24 18.28
CA ILE A 400 -5.96 2.71 18.37
C ILE A 400 -7.16 3.28 19.13
N ALA A 401 -6.94 3.75 20.36
CA ALA A 401 -8.00 4.20 21.26
C ALA A 401 -8.46 5.66 21.06
N TYR A 402 -7.78 6.47 20.25
CA TYR A 402 -8.01 7.93 20.17
C TYR A 402 -8.16 8.45 18.73
N GLU A 403 -9.24 9.21 18.48
CA GLU A 403 -9.47 9.97 17.24
C GLU A 403 -8.29 10.90 16.95
N GLY A 404 -7.81 10.90 15.71
CA GLY A 404 -6.68 11.69 15.27
C GLY A 404 -5.30 11.16 15.68
N LEU A 405 -5.18 9.95 16.25
CA LEU A 405 -3.89 9.28 16.44
C LEU A 405 -3.58 8.35 15.26
N ALA A 406 -2.35 8.45 14.75
CA ALA A 406 -1.84 7.69 13.63
C ALA A 406 -0.44 7.11 13.88
N PHE A 407 -0.15 5.98 13.22
CA PHE A 407 1.11 5.24 13.28
C PHE A 407 1.61 4.94 11.87
N LEU A 408 2.89 5.21 11.60
CA LEU A 408 3.59 4.72 10.41
C LEU A 408 4.40 3.47 10.75
N LEU A 409 4.05 2.36 10.11
CA LEU A 409 4.68 1.06 10.25
C LEU A 409 5.58 0.77 9.03
N PRO A 410 6.78 0.18 9.22
CA PRO A 410 7.57 -0.37 8.13
C PRO A 410 6.90 -1.62 7.55
N SER A 411 7.29 -2.01 6.33
CA SER A 411 6.87 -3.28 5.74
C SER A 411 7.58 -4.49 6.38
N PRO A 412 6.88 -5.62 6.64
CA PRO A 412 7.50 -6.85 7.14
C PRO A 412 8.39 -7.55 6.10
N THR A 413 8.14 -7.32 4.80
CA THR A 413 8.91 -7.94 3.69
C THR A 413 10.10 -7.13 3.21
N GLY A 414 10.30 -5.92 3.74
CA GLY A 414 11.36 -5.01 3.26
C GLY A 414 11.12 -4.42 1.86
N ASP A 415 9.92 -4.57 1.27
CA ASP A 415 9.56 -4.06 -0.06
C ASP A 415 9.69 -2.53 -0.24
N GLY A 416 9.89 -1.79 0.86
CA GLY A 416 10.02 -0.34 0.91
C GLY A 416 8.69 0.41 0.87
N SER A 417 7.57 -0.31 1.04
CA SER A 417 6.28 0.28 1.40
C SER A 417 6.22 0.65 2.89
N LEU A 418 5.24 1.48 3.25
CA LEU A 418 4.91 1.84 4.63
C LEU A 418 3.41 1.69 4.82
N SER A 419 2.96 1.18 5.97
CA SER A 419 1.54 1.16 6.32
C SER A 419 1.21 2.28 7.29
N LEU A 420 0.19 3.08 6.96
CA LEU A 420 -0.37 4.11 7.84
C LEU A 420 -1.62 3.55 8.54
N ALA A 421 -1.53 3.27 9.84
CA ALA A 421 -2.71 2.99 10.65
C ALA A 421 -3.21 4.29 11.32
N ILE A 422 -4.51 4.54 11.31
CA ILE A 422 -5.09 5.80 11.83
C ILE A 422 -6.52 5.61 12.34
N SER A 423 -6.88 6.33 13.40
CA SER A 423 -8.28 6.46 13.87
C SER A 423 -8.86 7.84 13.55
N LEU A 424 -10.09 7.87 13.03
CA LEU A 424 -10.88 9.08 12.75
C LEU A 424 -12.38 8.79 13.04
N ARG A 425 -13.24 9.81 13.17
CA ARG A 425 -14.70 9.59 13.05
C ARG A 425 -15.02 8.89 11.72
N ALA A 426 -16.00 7.99 11.69
CA ALA A 426 -16.32 7.20 10.50
C ALA A 426 -16.67 8.05 9.26
N ASP A 427 -17.37 9.18 9.45
CA ASP A 427 -17.72 10.15 8.41
C ASP A 427 -16.50 10.87 7.80
N HIS A 428 -15.47 11.10 8.60
CA HIS A 428 -14.17 11.60 8.15
C HIS A 428 -13.36 10.50 7.47
N MET A 429 -13.40 9.26 7.97
CA MET A 429 -12.63 8.15 7.43
C MET A 429 -12.99 7.85 5.96
N LEU A 430 -14.28 7.86 5.61
CA LEU A 430 -14.77 7.69 4.23
C LEU A 430 -14.15 8.69 3.23
N LYS A 431 -13.86 9.92 3.68
CA LYS A 431 -13.15 10.95 2.89
C LYS A 431 -11.65 10.70 2.90
N PHE A 432 -11.08 10.37 4.06
CA PHE A 432 -9.65 10.11 4.24
C PHE A 432 -9.15 8.95 3.37
N ARG A 433 -9.92 7.85 3.25
CA ARG A 433 -9.62 6.70 2.36
C ARG A 433 -9.31 7.14 0.92
N LYS A 434 -10.04 8.13 0.40
CA LYS A 434 -9.85 8.64 -0.97
C LYS A 434 -8.68 9.64 -1.03
N LEU A 435 -8.59 10.53 -0.04
CA LEU A 435 -7.58 11.60 0.03
C LEU A 435 -6.15 11.07 0.23
N ILE A 436 -5.96 9.98 0.98
CA ILE A 436 -4.61 9.47 1.30
C ILE A 436 -3.87 8.95 0.07
N TYR A 437 -4.57 8.43 -0.93
CA TYR A 437 -3.98 7.95 -2.19
C TYR A 437 -3.87 9.04 -3.29
N ASP A 438 -4.51 10.21 -3.13
CA ASP A 438 -4.40 11.33 -4.08
C ASP A 438 -3.07 12.10 -3.90
N MET A 439 -1.99 11.50 -4.39
CA MET A 439 -0.60 11.98 -4.28
C MET A 439 -0.24 13.13 -5.26
N ARG A 440 -1.20 13.65 -6.03
CA ARG A 440 -0.94 14.58 -7.15
C ARG A 440 -0.75 16.03 -6.68
N PRO A 441 0.02 16.86 -7.42
CA PRO A 441 0.03 18.30 -7.17
C PRO A 441 -1.35 18.88 -7.56
N PRO A 442 -1.91 19.80 -6.74
CA PRO A 442 -3.20 20.43 -7.05
C PRO A 442 -3.11 21.29 -8.32
N ARG A 443 -4.12 21.20 -9.20
CA ARG A 443 -4.17 22.00 -10.43
C ARG A 443 -4.33 23.49 -10.12
N ASN A 444 -3.43 24.30 -10.65
CA ASN A 444 -3.53 25.75 -10.56
C ASN A 444 -4.61 26.25 -11.54
N LYS A 445 -5.67 26.89 -11.04
CA LYS A 445 -6.91 27.19 -11.80
C LYS A 445 -6.75 28.22 -12.94
N ASN A 446 -5.57 28.79 -13.11
CA ASN A 446 -5.29 29.91 -14.02
C ASN A 446 -4.43 29.57 -15.26
N GLN A 447 -4.10 28.29 -15.52
CA GLN A 447 -3.52 27.90 -16.82
C GLN A 447 -4.65 27.61 -17.82
N HIS A 448 -4.89 28.55 -18.74
CA HIS A 448 -5.78 28.34 -19.88
C HIS A 448 -5.21 27.29 -20.86
N ASN A 449 -6.10 26.54 -21.50
CA ASN A 449 -5.73 25.50 -22.44
C ASN A 449 -5.07 26.09 -23.70
N ILE A 450 -3.81 25.76 -23.95
CA ILE A 450 -3.24 25.81 -25.30
C ILE A 450 -3.68 24.53 -26.01
N VAL A 451 -4.81 24.60 -26.73
CA VAL A 451 -5.29 23.52 -27.59
C VAL A 451 -4.57 23.62 -28.93
N LEU A 452 -3.59 22.75 -29.17
CA LEU A 452 -3.03 22.55 -30.50
C LEU A 452 -4.01 21.72 -31.34
N PHE A 453 -4.84 22.41 -32.12
CA PHE A 453 -5.62 21.77 -33.18
C PHE A 453 -4.69 21.30 -34.30
N PHE A 454 -4.53 20.00 -34.46
CA PHE A 454 -4.07 19.39 -35.72
C PHE A 454 -5.29 18.99 -36.54
N GLY A 455 -5.77 19.90 -37.38
CA GLY A 455 -6.71 19.57 -38.45
C GLY A 455 -5.95 18.91 -39.59
N THR A 456 -6.31 17.68 -39.93
CA THR A 456 -5.82 17.00 -41.13
C THR A 456 -6.73 17.31 -42.31
N ASP A 457 -6.17 17.94 -43.35
CA ASP A 457 -6.79 18.00 -44.68
C ASP A 457 -5.81 17.45 -45.73
N GLN A 458 -6.33 16.90 -46.83
CA GLN A 458 -5.57 16.07 -47.77
C GLN A 458 -5.23 16.81 -49.07
N SER A 459 -3.98 16.70 -49.54
CA SER A 459 -3.69 16.58 -50.98
C SER A 459 -2.22 16.25 -51.32
N SER A 460 -2.04 15.47 -52.39
CA SER A 460 -0.85 15.40 -53.28
C SER A 460 0.56 15.25 -52.66
N GLY A 461 0.92 13.98 -52.39
CA GLY A 461 2.04 13.23 -53.01
C GLY A 461 3.42 13.88 -53.30
N GLY A 462 4.48 13.22 -52.82
CA GLY A 462 5.86 13.41 -53.30
C GLY A 462 6.93 12.79 -52.39
N PHE A 463 7.70 11.82 -52.91
CA PHE A 463 8.99 11.38 -52.34
C PHE A 463 10.15 12.26 -52.89
N PRO A 464 11.40 12.24 -52.36
CA PRO A 464 11.92 11.50 -51.19
C PRO A 464 12.76 12.34 -50.17
N ALA A 465 13.09 11.71 -49.03
CA ALA A 465 14.32 11.83 -48.21
C ALA A 465 14.97 13.20 -47.87
N LEU A 466 15.23 13.43 -46.56
CA LEU A 466 16.47 14.08 -46.10
C LEU A 466 16.84 13.68 -44.65
N SER A 467 18.06 14.02 -44.22
CA SER A 467 18.67 13.64 -42.93
C SER A 467 18.40 14.61 -41.78
N VAL A 468 18.59 14.12 -40.53
CA VAL A 468 18.46 14.89 -39.28
C VAL A 468 19.56 15.96 -39.12
N VAL A 469 19.16 17.19 -38.78
CA VAL A 469 20.02 18.21 -38.15
C VAL A 469 19.23 18.97 -37.08
N LEU A 470 19.86 19.27 -35.94
CA LEU A 470 19.28 20.09 -34.85
C LEU A 470 19.17 21.57 -35.23
N LEU A 471 18.20 22.28 -34.63
CA LEU A 471 18.40 23.69 -34.31
C LEU A 471 17.76 24.07 -32.96
N LEU A 472 18.51 24.84 -32.17
CA LEU A 472 18.03 25.56 -30.99
C LEU A 472 17.70 27.00 -31.41
N SER A 473 16.60 27.56 -30.88
CA SER A 473 16.36 29.01 -30.94
C SER A 473 15.64 29.50 -29.68
N THR A 474 16.11 30.63 -29.16
CA THR A 474 15.58 31.37 -28.00
C THR A 474 15.04 32.72 -28.45
N LEU A 475 14.57 33.54 -27.49
CA LEU A 475 14.05 34.91 -27.64
C LEU A 475 12.58 34.99 -28.10
N PHE A 476 11.79 36.04 -27.79
CA PHE A 476 12.07 37.33 -27.14
C PHE A 476 10.89 37.74 -26.23
N LEU A 477 11.14 38.61 -25.24
CA LEU A 477 10.29 39.76 -24.92
C LEU A 477 11.19 40.90 -24.39
N ALA A 478 10.76 42.15 -24.50
CA ALA A 478 11.63 43.32 -24.37
C ALA A 478 11.07 44.43 -23.47
N GLU A 479 11.96 45.26 -22.92
CA GLU A 479 11.65 46.49 -22.19
C GLU A 479 11.65 47.74 -23.11
N PRO A 480 10.94 48.83 -22.75
CA PRO A 480 10.88 50.07 -23.52
C PRO A 480 12.06 51.04 -23.24
N ILE A 481 12.30 51.98 -24.16
CA ILE A 481 13.45 52.90 -24.18
C ILE A 481 13.04 54.34 -23.82
N SER A 482 13.80 55.05 -22.98
CA SER A 482 14.20 56.48 -23.15
C SER A 482 14.99 57.08 -21.97
N VAL A 483 15.78 58.16 -22.06
CA VAL A 483 16.63 58.74 -23.14
C VAL A 483 17.69 59.67 -22.48
N SER A 484 18.98 59.55 -22.84
CA SER A 484 20.08 60.54 -22.63
C SER A 484 20.54 60.84 -21.17
N ARG A 485 21.68 61.52 -20.86
CA ARG A 485 22.69 62.26 -21.68
C ARG A 485 24.06 62.42 -20.97
N SER A 486 25.16 62.41 -21.74
CA SER A 486 26.39 63.24 -21.58
C SER A 486 27.58 62.91 -20.61
N THR A 487 28.73 62.54 -21.23
CA THR A 487 30.13 63.08 -21.08
C THR A 487 31.15 62.75 -19.95
N ARG A 488 32.37 62.38 -20.42
CA ARG A 488 33.77 62.73 -20.00
C ARG A 488 34.53 61.97 -18.86
N LEU A 489 35.43 61.05 -19.28
CA LEU A 489 36.93 61.07 -19.23
C LEU A 489 37.69 61.88 -18.13
N PRO A 490 38.99 61.57 -17.79
CA PRO A 490 39.61 60.42 -17.07
C PRO A 490 40.60 60.98 -15.96
N PRO A 491 41.82 60.46 -15.59
CA PRO A 491 42.48 59.14 -15.58
C PRO A 491 43.13 58.70 -14.20
N PHE A 492 44.00 57.66 -14.22
CA PHE A 492 44.97 57.08 -13.24
C PHE A 492 45.93 58.05 -12.45
N PRO A 493 46.85 57.66 -11.50
CA PRO A 493 47.51 56.33 -11.21
C PRO A 493 48.04 55.92 -9.76
N ILE A 494 48.55 54.66 -9.63
CA ILE A 494 49.81 54.18 -8.94
C ILE A 494 50.00 53.88 -7.40
N ALA A 495 50.85 52.85 -7.12
CA ALA A 495 51.70 52.50 -5.91
C ALA A 495 51.10 51.83 -4.63
N PHE A 496 51.87 51.15 -3.73
CA PHE A 496 52.96 50.10 -3.80
C PHE A 496 53.36 49.60 -2.37
N ARG A 497 54.03 48.42 -2.23
CA ARG A 497 54.85 47.89 -1.06
C ARG A 497 54.13 47.44 0.26
N SER A 498 54.72 46.65 1.19
CA SER A 498 55.79 45.59 1.16
C SER A 498 55.92 44.81 2.53
N ASP A 499 56.79 43.78 2.57
CA ASP A 499 57.49 43.17 3.76
C ASP A 499 56.77 42.14 4.69
N ARG A 500 57.45 41.24 5.45
CA ARG A 500 58.66 40.36 5.22
C ARG A 500 58.92 39.39 6.43
N ARG A 501 59.81 38.37 6.23
CA ARG A 501 60.50 37.48 7.23
C ARG A 501 59.68 36.35 7.90
N SER A 502 60.26 35.25 8.44
CA SER A 502 61.44 34.40 8.07
C SER A 502 61.61 33.17 9.00
N SER A 503 62.39 32.16 8.55
CA SER A 503 62.99 31.00 9.30
C SER A 503 62.16 29.70 9.47
N SER A 504 62.76 28.54 9.77
CA SER A 504 63.66 27.70 8.94
C SER A 504 64.22 26.48 9.70
N SER A 505 64.06 25.25 9.18
CA SER A 505 64.90 24.07 9.55
C SER A 505 64.75 22.92 8.51
N ARG A 506 65.52 21.85 8.68
CA ARG A 506 65.70 20.70 7.76
C ARG A 506 65.83 19.39 8.58
N ASN A 507 65.67 18.18 8.06
CA ASN A 507 65.47 17.71 6.66
C ASN A 507 64.35 16.60 6.68
N PHE A 508 64.25 15.53 5.87
CA PHE A 508 65.04 14.91 4.79
C PHE A 508 64.09 14.31 3.71
N PHE A 509 64.64 13.49 2.82
CA PHE A 509 64.04 12.76 1.69
C PHE A 509 64.02 11.23 1.99
N PRO A 510 63.60 10.32 1.07
CA PRO A 510 62.90 10.44 -0.24
C PRO A 510 61.62 9.55 -0.31
N ALA A 511 60.89 9.36 -1.41
CA ALA A 511 60.52 10.21 -2.56
C ALA A 511 59.33 9.56 -3.31
N ARG A 512 58.55 10.36 -4.04
CA ARG A 512 57.79 9.94 -5.23
C ARG A 512 58.46 10.55 -6.45
N LEU A 513 58.40 9.91 -7.63
CA LEU A 513 57.84 10.57 -8.84
C LEU A 513 57.60 9.62 -10.04
N ARG A 514 56.62 10.05 -10.86
CA ARG A 514 56.31 9.75 -12.27
C ARG A 514 57.33 9.00 -13.15
N VAL A 515 56.80 8.19 -14.08
CA VAL A 515 56.91 8.41 -15.56
C VAL A 515 55.51 8.11 -16.18
N SER A 516 55.26 8.52 -17.43
CA SER A 516 54.01 8.42 -18.20
C SER A 516 54.15 7.56 -19.47
N PHE A 517 53.03 7.41 -20.23
CA PHE A 517 52.87 7.00 -21.65
C PHE A 517 52.11 5.68 -21.98
N GLU A 518 51.06 5.88 -22.80
CA GLU A 518 50.55 5.13 -23.95
C GLU A 518 50.28 3.60 -23.97
N ASN A 519 49.02 3.30 -24.34
CA ASN A 519 48.57 2.32 -25.35
C ASN A 519 49.16 0.89 -25.38
N LYS A 520 48.30 -0.09 -25.04
CA LYS A 520 48.08 -1.28 -25.88
C LYS A 520 46.77 -2.01 -25.56
N ILE A 521 46.12 -2.56 -26.58
CA ILE A 521 44.99 -3.50 -26.46
C ILE A 521 45.54 -4.92 -26.60
N VAL A 522 45.33 -5.76 -25.59
CA VAL A 522 45.38 -7.23 -25.66
C VAL A 522 44.33 -7.78 -24.68
N ALA A 523 43.61 -8.85 -25.06
CA ALA A 523 42.54 -9.43 -24.25
C ALA A 523 43.04 -10.45 -23.21
N GLY A 524 42.30 -10.64 -22.10
CA GLY A 524 42.67 -11.58 -21.04
C GLY A 524 41.72 -11.67 -19.83
N ASN A 525 40.56 -12.32 -20.02
CA ASN A 525 39.60 -12.89 -19.05
C ASN A 525 39.58 -12.50 -17.54
N CYS A 526 38.37 -12.14 -17.10
CA CYS A 526 37.69 -12.55 -15.86
C CYS A 526 38.33 -12.30 -14.47
N ILE A 527 37.82 -11.26 -13.79
CA ILE A 527 37.34 -11.38 -12.39
C ILE A 527 35.90 -10.86 -12.34
N LYS A 528 35.02 -11.52 -11.55
CA LYS A 528 33.59 -11.20 -11.48
C LYS A 528 33.32 -9.94 -10.64
N SER A 529 32.48 -9.04 -11.15
CA SER A 529 31.85 -7.96 -10.38
C SER A 529 30.35 -8.27 -10.23
N GLY A 530 29.79 -8.07 -9.03
CA GLY A 530 28.39 -8.40 -8.72
C GLY A 530 27.39 -7.37 -9.27
N HIS A 531 26.20 -7.83 -9.65
CA HIS A 531 25.15 -6.96 -10.18
C HIS A 531 24.64 -5.93 -9.15
N LEU A 532 24.69 -4.65 -9.52
CA LEU A 532 23.80 -3.63 -8.96
C LEU A 532 22.45 -3.70 -9.69
N ASN A 533 21.46 -4.40 -9.11
CA ASN A 533 20.11 -4.41 -9.68
C ASN A 533 19.34 -3.13 -9.33
N PHE A 534 18.85 -2.46 -10.38
CA PHE A 534 18.03 -1.25 -10.30
C PHE A 534 16.53 -1.59 -10.19
N ARG A 535 15.80 -0.76 -9.43
CA ARG A 535 14.33 -0.56 -9.45
C ARG A 535 13.42 -1.79 -9.20
N MET A 536 12.33 -1.53 -8.47
CA MET A 536 11.03 -2.17 -8.72
C MET A 536 9.99 -1.05 -8.70
N GLY A 537 9.09 -1.03 -9.67
CA GLY A 537 8.02 -0.04 -9.84
C GLY A 537 6.64 -0.68 -9.67
N ILE A 538 5.69 -0.27 -10.51
CA ILE A 538 4.52 -1.09 -10.84
C ILE A 538 4.98 -2.36 -11.56
N TYR A 539 6.07 -2.21 -12.33
CA TYR A 539 6.71 -3.27 -13.09
C TYR A 539 7.91 -3.89 -12.35
N LEU A 540 8.16 -5.16 -12.67
CA LEU A 540 9.31 -5.95 -12.26
C LEU A 540 10.64 -5.37 -12.81
N SER A 541 11.77 -5.84 -12.29
CA SER A 541 13.11 -5.51 -12.81
C SER A 541 13.40 -6.10 -14.20
N SER A 542 12.65 -7.14 -14.57
CA SER A 542 12.69 -7.89 -15.82
C SER A 542 11.33 -8.57 -16.00
N PRO A 543 10.81 -8.77 -17.22
CA PRO A 543 9.52 -9.41 -17.42
C PRO A 543 9.58 -10.90 -17.07
N LYS A 544 8.46 -11.45 -16.59
CA LYS A 544 8.18 -12.89 -16.65
C LYS A 544 7.76 -13.23 -18.09
N THR A 545 8.60 -13.96 -18.81
CA THR A 545 8.37 -14.37 -20.21
C THR A 545 7.96 -15.83 -20.35
N GLU A 546 7.77 -16.52 -19.22
CA GLU A 546 7.11 -17.81 -19.14
C GLU A 546 5.67 -17.69 -19.68
N LYS A 547 5.32 -18.57 -20.63
CA LYS A 547 3.99 -18.60 -21.26
C LYS A 547 3.24 -19.86 -20.85
N PHE A 548 1.95 -19.72 -20.54
CA PHE A 548 1.01 -20.84 -20.52
C PHE A 548 0.32 -20.91 -21.88
N SER A 549 0.30 -22.08 -22.52
CA SER A 549 -0.19 -22.22 -23.90
C SER A 549 -0.91 -23.55 -24.11
N GLU A 550 -2.07 -23.48 -24.77
CA GLU A 550 -2.96 -24.62 -25.03
C GLU A 550 -3.46 -24.55 -26.50
N ASP A 551 -3.57 -25.70 -27.16
CA ASP A 551 -4.32 -25.86 -28.42
C ASP A 551 -5.47 -26.85 -28.17
N GLY A 552 -6.58 -26.68 -28.87
CA GLY A 552 -7.68 -27.65 -28.87
C GLY A 552 -8.57 -27.52 -30.09
N GLU A 553 -9.39 -28.52 -30.37
CA GLU A 553 -10.21 -28.54 -31.59
C GLU A 553 -11.44 -29.43 -31.48
N ASN A 554 -12.40 -29.19 -32.37
CA ASN A 554 -13.55 -30.04 -32.63
C ASN A 554 -13.78 -30.16 -34.17
N PRO A 555 -14.85 -30.80 -34.66
CA PRO A 555 -15.07 -30.93 -36.10
C PRO A 555 -15.19 -29.61 -36.89
N ARG A 556 -15.56 -28.49 -36.23
CA ARG A 556 -15.88 -27.20 -36.88
C ARG A 556 -14.81 -26.12 -36.72
N LEU A 557 -13.95 -26.21 -35.71
CA LEU A 557 -12.93 -25.20 -35.42
C LEU A 557 -11.73 -25.81 -34.68
N ARG A 558 -10.61 -25.09 -34.72
CA ARG A 558 -9.47 -25.29 -33.83
C ARG A 558 -9.10 -23.96 -33.17
N PHE A 559 -8.56 -24.00 -31.96
CA PHE A 559 -8.09 -22.82 -31.26
C PHE A 559 -6.66 -22.98 -30.76
N GLY A 560 -5.98 -21.86 -30.63
CA GLY A 560 -4.76 -21.69 -29.85
C GLY A 560 -4.97 -20.62 -28.78
N LEU A 561 -4.23 -20.76 -27.69
CA LEU A 561 -4.32 -19.90 -26.51
C LEU A 561 -2.89 -19.66 -25.99
N SER A 562 -2.57 -18.42 -25.62
CA SER A 562 -1.34 -18.09 -24.90
C SER A 562 -1.61 -17.02 -23.84
N SER A 563 -0.97 -17.16 -22.67
CA SER A 563 -0.99 -16.19 -21.56
C SER A 563 0.42 -15.99 -21.00
N MET A 564 0.79 -14.75 -20.70
CA MET A 564 2.11 -14.35 -20.21
C MET A 564 2.00 -13.18 -19.22
N GLN A 565 2.72 -13.26 -18.09
CA GLN A 565 2.66 -12.21 -17.06
C GLN A 565 3.32 -10.89 -17.48
N GLY A 566 4.33 -10.94 -18.35
CA GLY A 566 4.98 -9.73 -18.85
C GLY A 566 5.68 -8.97 -17.72
N TRP A 567 5.56 -7.66 -17.69
CA TRP A 567 6.27 -6.82 -16.70
C TRP A 567 5.51 -6.61 -15.39
N ARG A 568 4.23 -7.02 -15.27
CA ARG A 568 3.41 -6.82 -14.05
C ARG A 568 3.93 -7.67 -12.88
N ALA A 569 3.58 -7.26 -11.65
CA ALA A 569 3.96 -7.98 -10.43
C ALA A 569 3.28 -9.37 -10.30
N SER A 570 2.11 -9.56 -10.90
CA SER A 570 1.34 -10.81 -10.91
C SER A 570 0.65 -11.00 -12.27
N MET A 571 0.26 -12.23 -12.59
CA MET A 571 -0.76 -12.51 -13.60
C MET A 571 -2.14 -12.26 -12.99
N GLU A 572 -2.87 -11.27 -13.49
CA GLU A 572 -4.24 -10.95 -13.09
C GLU A 572 -5.30 -11.51 -14.04
N ASP A 573 -4.97 -11.72 -15.33
CA ASP A 573 -5.88 -12.31 -16.32
C ASP A 573 -6.32 -13.74 -15.96
N ALA A 574 -7.44 -14.15 -16.57
CA ALA A 574 -7.82 -15.53 -16.78
C ALA A 574 -8.46 -15.71 -18.17
N HIS A 575 -8.67 -16.96 -18.57
CA HIS A 575 -9.33 -17.33 -19.82
C HIS A 575 -10.23 -18.55 -19.63
N ALA A 576 -11.13 -18.79 -20.57
CA ALA A 576 -11.83 -20.06 -20.73
C ALA A 576 -11.90 -20.39 -22.23
N ALA A 577 -11.45 -21.59 -22.60
CA ALA A 577 -11.55 -22.11 -23.96
C ALA A 577 -12.23 -23.48 -23.91
N LEU A 578 -13.44 -23.56 -24.47
CA LEU A 578 -14.31 -24.73 -24.42
C LEU A 578 -14.82 -24.98 -25.85
N PRO A 579 -14.13 -25.81 -26.65
CA PRO A 579 -14.53 -26.07 -28.03
C PRO A 579 -15.91 -26.75 -28.09
N ASP A 580 -16.24 -27.57 -27.10
CA ASP A 580 -17.55 -28.22 -26.96
C ASP A 580 -18.11 -27.92 -25.55
N LEU A 581 -18.85 -26.81 -25.43
CA LEU A 581 -19.61 -26.43 -24.23
C LEU A 581 -20.94 -27.21 -24.16
N ASP A 582 -21.56 -27.45 -25.31
CA ASP A 582 -22.60 -28.46 -25.52
C ASP A 582 -22.37 -29.15 -26.89
N ASN A 583 -23.26 -30.05 -27.30
CA ASN A 583 -23.17 -30.80 -28.57
C ASN A 583 -23.03 -29.94 -29.85
N CYS A 584 -23.37 -28.65 -29.80
CA CYS A 584 -23.35 -27.73 -30.94
C CYS A 584 -22.84 -26.32 -30.60
N THR A 585 -22.40 -26.05 -29.37
CA THR A 585 -21.95 -24.74 -28.90
C THR A 585 -20.48 -24.76 -28.47
N SER A 586 -19.69 -23.82 -28.97
CA SER A 586 -18.30 -23.55 -28.57
C SER A 586 -18.24 -22.22 -27.82
N PHE A 587 -17.41 -22.11 -26.78
CA PHE A 587 -17.29 -20.92 -25.93
C PHE A 587 -15.82 -20.53 -25.72
N PHE A 588 -15.52 -19.24 -25.90
CA PHE A 588 -14.21 -18.66 -25.66
C PHE A 588 -14.38 -17.37 -24.85
N GLY A 589 -13.50 -17.14 -23.87
CA GLY A 589 -13.55 -15.94 -23.03
C GLY A 589 -12.17 -15.52 -22.54
N VAL A 590 -11.90 -14.22 -22.59
CA VAL A 590 -10.74 -13.56 -22.01
C VAL A 590 -11.23 -12.60 -20.92
N TYR A 591 -10.58 -12.67 -19.75
CA TYR A 591 -10.96 -11.97 -18.54
C TYR A 591 -9.72 -11.25 -17.98
N ASP A 592 -9.53 -10.02 -18.41
CA ASP A 592 -8.46 -9.12 -17.92
C ASP A 592 -8.81 -8.68 -16.50
N GLY A 593 -7.87 -8.77 -15.56
CA GLY A 593 -8.14 -8.64 -14.12
C GLY A 593 -7.50 -7.39 -13.52
N HIS A 594 -8.26 -6.60 -12.77
CA HIS A 594 -7.73 -5.37 -12.17
C HIS A 594 -7.97 -5.28 -10.66
N GLY A 595 -6.91 -4.95 -9.93
CA GLY A 595 -6.91 -4.91 -8.46
C GLY A 595 -6.92 -6.29 -7.81
N GLY A 596 -6.62 -7.34 -8.55
CA GLY A 596 -6.49 -8.72 -8.07
C GLY A 596 -7.16 -9.76 -8.98
N LYS A 597 -6.36 -10.76 -9.36
CA LYS A 597 -6.62 -12.00 -10.14
C LYS A 597 -7.86 -12.86 -9.79
N VAL A 598 -8.72 -12.43 -8.88
CA VAL A 598 -9.75 -13.27 -8.27
C VAL A 598 -11.06 -13.25 -9.07
N VAL A 599 -11.46 -12.08 -9.57
CA VAL A 599 -12.72 -11.92 -10.33
C VAL A 599 -12.59 -12.50 -11.74
N SER A 600 -11.46 -12.28 -12.42
CA SER A 600 -11.13 -12.92 -13.70
C SER A 600 -11.24 -14.44 -13.63
N LYS A 601 -10.65 -15.05 -12.59
CA LYS A 601 -10.74 -16.49 -12.31
C LYS A 601 -12.14 -16.96 -11.94
N PHE A 602 -12.95 -16.13 -11.27
CA PHE A 602 -14.36 -16.42 -11.02
C PHE A 602 -15.17 -16.46 -12.33
N CYS A 603 -14.97 -15.48 -13.21
CA CYS A 603 -15.58 -15.45 -14.54
C CYS A 603 -15.19 -16.68 -15.38
N ALA A 604 -13.90 -17.00 -15.46
CA ALA A 604 -13.40 -18.19 -16.17
C ALA A 604 -14.04 -19.50 -15.64
N LYS A 605 -14.15 -19.63 -14.31
CA LYS A 605 -14.72 -20.81 -13.65
C LYS A 605 -16.22 -20.97 -13.87
N TYR A 606 -17.00 -19.89 -13.98
CA TYR A 606 -18.47 -19.95 -13.87
C TYR A 606 -19.28 -19.34 -15.02
N LEU A 607 -18.76 -18.38 -15.79
CA LEU A 607 -19.59 -17.61 -16.74
C LEU A 607 -20.20 -18.49 -17.82
N HIS A 608 -19.39 -19.35 -18.45
CA HIS A 608 -19.83 -20.31 -19.47
C HIS A 608 -20.98 -21.22 -18.99
N SER A 609 -20.95 -21.66 -17.73
CA SER A 609 -22.00 -22.51 -17.15
C SER A 609 -23.30 -21.74 -16.92
N GLN A 610 -23.23 -20.45 -16.60
CA GLN A 610 -24.43 -19.61 -16.45
C GLN A 610 -25.07 -19.22 -17.78
N VAL A 611 -24.31 -19.20 -18.90
CA VAL A 611 -24.89 -19.04 -20.24
C VAL A 611 -25.84 -20.20 -20.55
N LEU A 612 -25.36 -21.45 -20.45
CA LEU A 612 -26.19 -22.65 -20.66
C LEU A 612 -27.40 -22.68 -19.74
N LYS A 613 -27.20 -22.42 -18.43
CA LYS A 613 -28.30 -22.36 -17.46
C LYS A 613 -29.38 -21.37 -17.87
N HIS A 614 -29.01 -20.14 -18.24
CA HIS A 614 -30.01 -19.14 -18.65
C HIS A 614 -30.65 -19.44 -20.00
N GLU A 615 -29.96 -20.09 -20.93
CA GLU A 615 -30.50 -20.47 -22.25
C GLU A 615 -31.67 -21.45 -22.13
N LEU A 616 -31.52 -22.48 -21.30
CA LEU A 616 -32.58 -23.44 -20.98
C LEU A 616 -33.81 -22.75 -20.35
N HIS A 617 -33.60 -21.69 -19.56
CA HIS A 617 -34.68 -20.88 -18.97
C HIS A 617 -35.28 -19.82 -19.92
N LEU A 618 -34.63 -19.55 -21.06
CA LEU A 618 -35.02 -18.52 -22.03
C LEU A 618 -35.51 -19.11 -23.36
N GLY A 619 -35.59 -20.44 -23.49
CA GLY A 619 -36.10 -21.09 -24.70
C GLY A 619 -35.21 -20.92 -25.93
N GLY A 620 -33.89 -20.77 -25.74
CA GLY A 620 -32.92 -20.68 -26.83
C GLY A 620 -32.44 -19.27 -27.21
N ASP A 621 -32.91 -18.19 -26.57
CA ASP A 621 -32.32 -16.86 -26.74
C ASP A 621 -30.93 -16.78 -26.08
N LEU A 622 -29.92 -17.21 -26.83
CA LEU A 622 -28.52 -17.24 -26.39
C LEU A 622 -27.97 -15.83 -26.12
N ALA A 623 -28.44 -14.79 -26.82
CA ALA A 623 -27.97 -13.41 -26.62
C ALA A 623 -28.46 -12.84 -25.28
N ALA A 624 -29.74 -13.00 -24.96
CA ALA A 624 -30.27 -12.64 -23.63
C ALA A 624 -29.67 -13.53 -22.52
N SER A 625 -29.31 -14.78 -22.83
CA SER A 625 -28.68 -15.70 -21.87
C SER A 625 -27.26 -15.29 -21.51
N VAL A 626 -26.44 -14.91 -22.49
CA VAL A 626 -25.12 -14.31 -22.25
C VAL A 626 -25.25 -13.00 -21.46
N ARG A 627 -26.22 -12.14 -21.80
CA ARG A 627 -26.48 -10.92 -21.02
C ARG A 627 -26.81 -11.22 -19.56
N LYS A 628 -27.69 -12.19 -19.28
CA LYS A 628 -28.01 -12.62 -17.91
C LYS A 628 -26.82 -13.22 -17.19
N ALA A 629 -25.97 -14.00 -17.86
CA ALA A 629 -24.80 -14.63 -17.25
C ALA A 629 -23.81 -13.60 -16.68
N PHE A 630 -23.63 -12.45 -17.33
CA PHE A 630 -22.77 -11.36 -16.83
C PHE A 630 -23.33 -10.75 -15.52
N PHE A 631 -24.63 -10.46 -15.45
CA PHE A 631 -25.28 -10.04 -14.20
C PHE A 631 -25.24 -11.13 -13.13
N ARG A 632 -25.39 -12.40 -13.53
CA ARG A 632 -25.36 -13.54 -12.61
C ARG A 632 -23.98 -13.73 -11.97
N MET A 633 -22.88 -13.40 -12.64
CA MET A 633 -21.55 -13.36 -12.01
C MET A 633 -21.51 -12.33 -10.88
N ASP A 634 -21.99 -11.12 -11.14
CA ASP A 634 -22.08 -10.04 -10.15
C ASP A 634 -22.96 -10.43 -8.95
N GLU A 635 -24.09 -11.11 -9.17
CA GLU A 635 -24.94 -11.64 -8.09
C GLU A 635 -24.25 -12.75 -7.28
N MET A 636 -23.66 -13.74 -7.97
CA MET A 636 -23.04 -14.92 -7.35
C MET A 636 -21.86 -14.56 -6.45
N MET A 637 -21.17 -13.47 -6.72
CA MET A 637 -20.05 -12.96 -5.92
C MET A 637 -20.45 -12.25 -4.62
N ARG A 638 -21.75 -12.07 -4.34
CA ARG A 638 -22.25 -11.41 -3.13
C ARG A 638 -22.59 -12.43 -2.02
N GLY A 639 -22.66 -11.93 -0.79
CA GLY A 639 -23.02 -12.72 0.39
C GLY A 639 -22.03 -13.85 0.72
N GLN A 640 -22.47 -14.74 1.61
CA GLN A 640 -21.62 -15.72 2.28
C GLN A 640 -20.93 -16.70 1.32
N ARG A 641 -21.65 -17.18 0.30
CA ARG A 641 -21.14 -18.15 -0.67
C ARG A 641 -20.17 -17.50 -1.67
N GLY A 642 -20.54 -16.32 -2.20
CA GLY A 642 -19.67 -15.54 -3.07
C GLY A 642 -18.35 -15.19 -2.41
N TRP A 643 -18.39 -14.75 -1.14
CA TRP A 643 -17.19 -14.50 -0.34
C TRP A 643 -16.27 -15.73 -0.24
N ARG A 644 -16.83 -16.91 0.11
CA ARG A 644 -16.03 -18.15 0.25
C ARG A 644 -15.38 -18.57 -1.06
N GLU A 645 -16.10 -18.51 -2.18
CA GLU A 645 -15.56 -18.91 -3.49
C GLU A 645 -14.47 -17.95 -3.97
N LEU A 646 -14.63 -16.64 -3.75
CA LEU A 646 -13.58 -15.65 -4.01
C LEU A 646 -12.35 -15.88 -3.11
N ALA A 647 -12.54 -16.18 -1.82
CA ALA A 647 -11.43 -16.52 -0.91
C ALA A 647 -10.68 -17.79 -1.38
N ILE A 648 -11.40 -18.85 -1.77
CA ILE A 648 -10.80 -20.11 -2.29
C ILE A 648 -9.99 -19.85 -3.59
N LEU A 649 -10.44 -18.93 -4.45
CA LEU A 649 -9.73 -18.54 -5.67
C LEU A 649 -8.50 -17.66 -5.40
N GLY A 650 -8.44 -16.95 -4.28
CA GLY A 650 -7.23 -16.31 -3.76
C GLY A 650 -6.24 -17.33 -3.17
N ASP A 651 -6.66 -18.01 -2.11
CA ASP A 651 -5.87 -18.92 -1.27
C ASP A 651 -5.16 -20.05 -2.03
N LYS A 652 -5.79 -20.58 -3.08
CA LYS A 652 -5.26 -21.73 -3.82
C LYS A 652 -3.92 -21.47 -4.52
N MET A 653 -3.54 -20.21 -4.76
CA MET A 653 -2.21 -19.90 -5.30
C MET A 653 -1.13 -19.84 -4.23
N ASP A 654 -1.41 -19.25 -3.08
CA ASP A 654 -0.38 -18.97 -2.06
C ASP A 654 0.16 -20.25 -1.38
N LYS A 655 -0.54 -21.39 -1.56
CA LYS A 655 -0.12 -22.73 -1.17
C LYS A 655 0.64 -23.51 -2.26
N PHE A 656 0.80 -22.97 -3.48
CA PHE A 656 1.36 -23.70 -4.64
C PHE A 656 2.59 -23.03 -5.28
N THR A 657 3.07 -21.90 -4.75
CA THR A 657 4.23 -21.12 -5.23
C THR A 657 5.60 -21.82 -5.09
N GLY A 658 5.63 -23.12 -4.78
CA GLY A 658 6.86 -23.90 -4.57
C GLY A 658 7.28 -24.81 -5.72
N LEU A 659 6.33 -25.40 -6.46
CA LEU A 659 6.62 -26.33 -7.56
C LEU A 659 5.42 -26.37 -8.54
N ILE A 660 5.69 -26.23 -9.85
CA ILE A 660 4.72 -26.33 -10.96
C ILE A 660 3.65 -25.20 -10.96
N GLU A 661 3.99 -24.03 -11.53
CA GLU A 661 3.02 -22.98 -11.93
C GLU A 661 2.17 -23.38 -13.18
N GLY A 662 1.97 -24.68 -13.44
CA GLY A 662 1.54 -25.21 -14.76
C GLY A 662 0.47 -26.31 -14.76
N LEU A 663 -0.20 -26.59 -13.64
CA LEU A 663 -1.41 -27.43 -13.57
C LEU A 663 -2.52 -26.65 -12.85
N ILE A 664 -3.79 -26.99 -13.14
CA ILE A 664 -5.03 -26.31 -12.67
C ILE A 664 -5.29 -25.00 -13.47
N TRP A 665 -6.32 -24.85 -14.31
CA TRP A 665 -7.55 -25.64 -14.54
C TRP A 665 -8.08 -25.41 -15.97
N SER A 666 -8.05 -26.43 -16.83
CA SER A 666 -8.89 -26.50 -18.05
C SER A 666 -9.98 -27.55 -17.80
N PRO A 667 -11.28 -27.22 -17.83
CA PRO A 667 -12.33 -28.19 -17.45
C PRO A 667 -12.51 -29.23 -18.56
N ARG A 668 -11.94 -30.43 -18.39
CA ARG A 668 -12.24 -31.57 -19.25
C ARG A 668 -13.69 -31.98 -19.02
N GLY A 669 -14.48 -32.00 -20.10
CA GLY A 669 -15.94 -32.12 -20.03
C GLY A 669 -16.45 -33.47 -19.53
N GLY A 670 -17.72 -33.48 -19.11
CA GLY A 670 -18.46 -34.68 -18.72
C GLY A 670 -18.80 -34.74 -17.22
N TYR A 671 -19.92 -34.14 -16.82
CA TYR A 671 -21.16 -34.90 -16.59
C TYR A 671 -22.32 -33.94 -16.27
N SER A 672 -23.47 -34.14 -16.92
CA SER A 672 -24.71 -33.44 -16.61
C SER A 672 -25.37 -34.01 -15.36
N ASN A 673 -25.81 -33.16 -14.44
CA ASN A 673 -26.73 -33.52 -13.35
C ASN A 673 -27.83 -32.45 -13.23
N GLU A 674 -29.08 -32.89 -13.25
CA GLU A 674 -30.27 -32.02 -13.20
C GLU A 674 -30.62 -31.67 -11.75
N HIS A 675 -30.00 -30.61 -11.20
CA HIS A 675 -30.36 -30.08 -9.89
C HIS A 675 -30.65 -28.56 -9.94
N ALA A 676 -31.51 -28.13 -9.01
CA ALA A 676 -31.92 -26.74 -8.85
C ALA A 676 -30.71 -25.82 -8.59
N ASP A 677 -30.86 -24.51 -8.81
CA ASP A 677 -29.71 -23.60 -8.76
C ASP A 677 -29.02 -23.61 -7.40
N GLU A 678 -27.87 -24.30 -7.34
CA GLU A 678 -27.14 -24.62 -6.11
C GLU A 678 -26.65 -23.38 -5.35
N TRP A 679 -26.70 -22.20 -5.98
CA TRP A 679 -26.34 -20.90 -5.40
C TRP A 679 -27.44 -20.33 -4.50
N ALA A 680 -28.01 -21.18 -3.65
CA ALA A 680 -28.98 -20.81 -2.63
C ALA A 680 -28.40 -19.77 -1.65
N TYR A 681 -29.29 -19.01 -0.99
CA TYR A 681 -28.89 -18.06 0.04
C TYR A 681 -28.38 -18.81 1.27
N GLU A 682 -27.08 -18.70 1.54
CA GLU A 682 -26.43 -19.26 2.73
C GLU A 682 -26.30 -18.18 3.82
N GLU A 683 -26.80 -18.49 5.02
CA GLU A 683 -26.57 -17.66 6.22
C GLU A 683 -25.16 -17.90 6.80
N GLY A 684 -24.52 -16.83 7.28
CA GLY A 684 -23.20 -16.87 7.90
C GLY A 684 -22.60 -15.47 8.14
N PRO A 685 -21.37 -15.39 8.69
CA PRO A 685 -20.71 -14.14 9.05
C PRO A 685 -20.42 -13.17 7.90
N HIS A 686 -20.65 -13.57 6.65
CA HIS A 686 -20.47 -12.73 5.45
C HIS A 686 -21.73 -12.64 4.58
N SER A 687 -22.93 -12.93 5.11
CA SER A 687 -24.19 -12.79 4.36
C SER A 687 -24.53 -11.34 3.97
N ASP A 688 -23.88 -10.35 4.58
CA ASP A 688 -23.96 -8.93 4.25
C ASP A 688 -22.91 -8.48 3.20
N PHE A 689 -21.99 -9.36 2.80
CA PHE A 689 -20.89 -9.05 1.88
C PHE A 689 -21.41 -8.48 0.55
N SER A 690 -21.05 -7.23 0.28
CA SER A 690 -21.47 -6.49 -0.92
C SER A 690 -20.87 -7.00 -2.23
N GLY A 691 -19.92 -7.94 -2.16
CA GLY A 691 -19.10 -8.43 -3.27
C GLY A 691 -17.74 -7.70 -3.38
N PRO A 692 -16.87 -8.12 -4.32
CA PRO A 692 -15.46 -7.73 -4.36
C PRO A 692 -15.23 -6.27 -4.79
N THR A 693 -14.13 -5.69 -4.29
CA THR A 693 -13.62 -4.35 -4.68
C THR A 693 -12.55 -4.40 -5.78
N SER A 694 -12.17 -5.59 -6.24
CA SER A 694 -11.48 -5.80 -7.51
C SER A 694 -12.50 -6.14 -8.59
N GLY A 695 -12.09 -6.06 -9.85
CA GLY A 695 -12.94 -6.36 -11.00
C GLY A 695 -12.21 -7.12 -12.09
N SER A 696 -12.94 -7.33 -13.19
CA SER A 696 -12.41 -7.93 -14.40
C SER A 696 -13.24 -7.51 -15.60
N THR A 697 -12.57 -7.33 -16.74
CA THR A 697 -13.27 -7.33 -18.04
C THR A 697 -13.87 -8.71 -18.30
N ALA A 698 -14.76 -8.79 -19.28
CA ALA A 698 -15.17 -10.05 -19.86
C ALA A 698 -15.46 -9.85 -21.34
N CYS A 699 -14.54 -10.32 -22.19
CA CYS A 699 -14.74 -10.41 -23.63
C CYS A 699 -14.98 -11.88 -23.97
N VAL A 700 -16.18 -12.20 -24.46
CA VAL A 700 -16.67 -13.57 -24.65
C VAL A 700 -17.20 -13.76 -26.06
N ALA A 701 -16.87 -14.88 -26.68
CA ALA A 701 -17.41 -15.35 -27.95
C ALA A 701 -18.08 -16.70 -27.76
N VAL A 702 -19.33 -16.81 -28.18
CA VAL A 702 -20.11 -18.05 -28.19
C VAL A 702 -20.49 -18.38 -29.63
N ILE A 703 -20.08 -19.54 -30.13
CA ILE A 703 -20.30 -19.99 -31.50
C ILE A 703 -21.26 -21.19 -31.47
N ARG A 704 -22.50 -20.99 -31.93
CA ARG A 704 -23.46 -22.09 -32.07
C ARG A 704 -23.86 -22.25 -33.53
N ASN A 705 -23.60 -23.43 -34.07
CA ASN A 705 -23.74 -23.74 -35.50
C ASN A 705 -22.96 -22.73 -36.36
N ASN A 706 -23.65 -21.85 -37.09
CA ASN A 706 -23.06 -20.79 -37.92
C ASN A 706 -23.08 -19.41 -37.24
N GLN A 707 -23.74 -19.27 -36.09
CA GLN A 707 -23.95 -18.01 -35.42
C GLN A 707 -22.86 -17.76 -34.37
N LEU A 708 -22.17 -16.63 -34.50
CA LEU A 708 -21.21 -16.09 -33.54
C LEU A 708 -21.88 -14.95 -32.76
N ILE A 709 -21.93 -15.09 -31.43
CA ILE A 709 -22.35 -14.06 -30.49
C ILE A 709 -21.14 -13.60 -29.70
N VAL A 710 -20.78 -12.32 -29.85
CA VAL A 710 -19.72 -11.66 -29.07
C VAL A 710 -20.36 -10.78 -28.02
N ALA A 711 -19.91 -10.89 -26.77
CA ALA A 711 -20.34 -10.08 -25.65
C ALA A 711 -19.12 -9.48 -24.94
N ASN A 712 -19.10 -8.16 -24.74
CA ASN A 712 -17.99 -7.46 -24.09
C ASN A 712 -18.45 -6.56 -22.95
N ALA A 713 -17.75 -6.61 -21.82
CA ALA A 713 -17.79 -5.58 -20.78
C ALA A 713 -16.34 -5.26 -20.38
N GLY A 714 -15.90 -4.02 -20.60
CA GLY A 714 -14.51 -3.58 -20.42
C GLY A 714 -13.80 -3.29 -21.74
N ASP A 715 -12.48 -3.27 -21.69
CA ASP A 715 -11.58 -2.82 -22.77
C ASP A 715 -10.66 -3.91 -23.35
N SER A 716 -10.87 -5.17 -22.94
CA SER A 716 -10.50 -6.33 -23.78
C SER A 716 -11.37 -6.36 -25.05
N ARG A 717 -10.83 -6.88 -26.16
CA ARG A 717 -11.44 -6.74 -27.51
C ARG A 717 -11.49 -8.06 -28.28
N CYS A 718 -12.51 -8.19 -29.13
CA CYS A 718 -12.74 -9.31 -30.03
C CYS A 718 -12.81 -8.83 -31.49
N VAL A 719 -12.09 -9.51 -32.39
CA VAL A 719 -11.92 -9.14 -33.81
C VAL A 719 -11.99 -10.39 -34.70
N LEU A 720 -12.73 -10.30 -35.81
CA LEU A 720 -12.90 -11.36 -36.81
C LEU A 720 -12.09 -11.02 -38.08
N SER A 721 -11.27 -11.95 -38.56
CA SER A 721 -10.68 -11.87 -39.91
C SER A 721 -11.65 -12.47 -40.92
N ARG A 722 -12.00 -11.68 -41.94
CA ARG A 722 -12.76 -12.12 -43.12
C ARG A 722 -11.99 -11.73 -44.38
N LYS A 723 -11.48 -12.71 -45.14
CA LYS A 723 -10.54 -12.50 -46.26
C LYS A 723 -9.35 -11.62 -45.89
N GLY A 724 -8.78 -11.85 -44.70
CA GLY A 724 -7.67 -11.05 -44.15
C GLY A 724 -8.03 -9.60 -43.79
N GLN A 725 -9.31 -9.23 -43.70
CA GLN A 725 -9.75 -7.90 -43.25
C GLN A 725 -10.32 -7.97 -41.83
N ALA A 726 -9.88 -7.06 -40.97
CA ALA A 726 -10.19 -7.06 -39.55
C ALA A 726 -11.53 -6.37 -39.22
N ILE A 727 -12.53 -7.15 -38.86
CA ILE A 727 -13.86 -6.69 -38.44
C ILE A 727 -13.93 -6.64 -36.92
N SER A 728 -14.01 -5.43 -36.33
CA SER A 728 -14.20 -5.29 -34.87
C SER A 728 -15.56 -5.84 -34.46
N LEU A 729 -15.59 -6.78 -33.52
CA LEU A 729 -16.82 -7.37 -33.00
C LEU A 729 -17.23 -6.85 -31.61
N SER A 730 -16.32 -6.18 -30.91
CA SER A 730 -16.60 -5.42 -29.69
C SER A 730 -16.18 -3.95 -29.81
N THR A 731 -16.67 -3.15 -28.88
CA THR A 731 -16.19 -1.80 -28.55
C THR A 731 -15.48 -1.86 -27.19
N ASP A 732 -14.39 -1.12 -27.03
CA ASP A 732 -13.68 -0.98 -25.76
C ASP A 732 -14.43 0.05 -24.89
N HIS A 733 -14.85 -0.33 -23.69
CA HIS A 733 -15.67 0.52 -22.82
C HIS A 733 -14.85 1.57 -22.07
N LYS A 734 -14.14 2.45 -22.80
CA LYS A 734 -13.34 3.54 -22.22
C LYS A 734 -14.27 4.67 -21.70
N PRO A 735 -14.01 5.31 -20.54
CA PRO A 735 -14.97 6.22 -19.89
C PRO A 735 -15.34 7.49 -20.65
N ASP A 736 -14.52 7.95 -21.60
CA ASP A 736 -14.78 9.18 -22.34
C ASP A 736 -15.79 9.01 -23.49
N LEU A 737 -16.23 7.78 -23.81
CA LEU A 737 -17.34 7.50 -24.74
C LEU A 737 -18.65 8.11 -24.23
N ASP A 738 -19.41 8.78 -25.10
CA ASP A 738 -20.54 9.60 -24.65
C ASP A 738 -21.67 8.82 -23.96
N GLU A 739 -22.01 7.60 -24.40
CA GLU A 739 -23.02 6.76 -23.71
C GLU A 739 -22.57 6.32 -22.31
N GLU A 740 -21.30 5.92 -22.18
CA GLU A 740 -20.68 5.49 -20.93
C GLU A 740 -20.60 6.66 -19.94
N LYS A 741 -20.15 7.80 -20.43
CA LYS A 741 -20.05 9.09 -19.74
C LYS A 741 -21.39 9.62 -19.29
N GLU A 742 -22.42 9.54 -20.13
CA GLU A 742 -23.78 9.95 -19.76
C GLU A 742 -24.35 9.04 -18.67
N ARG A 743 -24.14 7.71 -18.75
CA ARG A 743 -24.50 6.77 -17.67
C ARG A 743 -23.76 7.11 -16.38
N ILE A 744 -22.43 7.24 -16.41
CA ILE A 744 -21.60 7.54 -15.23
C ILE A 744 -22.09 8.81 -14.52
N LEU A 745 -22.34 9.88 -15.26
CA LEU A 745 -22.83 11.15 -14.72
C LEU A 745 -24.26 11.04 -14.17
N LYS A 746 -25.18 10.38 -14.89
CA LYS A 746 -26.56 10.11 -14.42
C LYS A 746 -26.58 9.23 -13.15
N ALA A 747 -25.60 8.35 -12.99
CA ALA A 747 -25.45 7.48 -11.82
C ALA A 747 -24.86 8.17 -10.58
N GLY A 748 -24.44 9.44 -10.70
CA GLY A 748 -23.79 10.21 -9.63
C GLY A 748 -22.27 10.04 -9.56
N GLY A 749 -21.66 9.39 -10.55
CA GLY A 749 -20.22 9.33 -10.74
C GLY A 749 -19.67 10.54 -11.51
N PHE A 750 -18.36 10.56 -11.73
CA PHE A 750 -17.68 11.56 -12.54
C PHE A 750 -16.53 10.92 -13.33
N ILE A 751 -16.04 11.60 -14.37
CA ILE A 751 -14.85 11.18 -15.12
C ILE A 751 -13.75 12.21 -14.91
N HIS A 752 -12.53 11.74 -14.67
CA HIS A 752 -11.38 12.59 -14.45
C HIS A 752 -10.12 11.96 -15.05
N ALA A 753 -9.54 12.62 -16.06
CA ALA A 753 -8.37 12.12 -16.80
C ALA A 753 -8.58 10.68 -17.34
N GLY A 754 -9.66 10.47 -18.08
CA GLY A 754 -10.04 9.18 -18.67
C GLY A 754 -10.42 8.08 -17.68
N ARG A 755 -10.64 8.42 -16.40
CA ARG A 755 -10.94 7.44 -15.35
C ARG A 755 -12.25 7.69 -14.60
N VAL A 756 -13.05 6.64 -14.42
CA VAL A 756 -14.30 6.62 -13.64
C VAL A 756 -13.99 6.89 -12.18
N ASN A 757 -14.62 7.93 -11.63
CA ASN A 757 -14.34 8.50 -10.32
C ASN A 757 -12.83 8.78 -10.07
N GLY A 758 -12.04 8.96 -11.14
CA GLY A 758 -10.58 9.08 -11.10
C GLY A 758 -9.82 7.77 -10.83
N SER A 759 -10.50 6.62 -10.80
CA SER A 759 -9.92 5.31 -10.43
C SER A 759 -9.75 4.36 -11.62
N LEU A 760 -10.84 3.90 -12.26
CA LEU A 760 -10.82 2.87 -13.30
C LEU A 760 -10.72 3.46 -14.72
N ASN A 761 -9.86 2.93 -15.60
CA ASN A 761 -9.72 3.34 -17.01
C ASN A 761 -10.76 2.73 -17.96
N LEU A 762 -11.76 2.07 -17.39
CA LEU A 762 -12.83 1.35 -18.06
C LEU A 762 -14.16 1.66 -17.37
N ALA A 763 -15.25 1.57 -18.12
CA ALA A 763 -16.60 1.98 -17.70
C ALA A 763 -17.57 0.81 -17.46
N ARG A 764 -17.20 -0.40 -17.88
CA ARG A 764 -17.94 -1.65 -17.64
C ARG A 764 -17.00 -2.76 -17.20
N ALA A 765 -17.41 -3.56 -16.22
CA ALA A 765 -16.67 -4.72 -15.71
C ALA A 765 -17.59 -5.62 -14.87
N ILE A 766 -17.17 -6.86 -14.66
CA ILE A 766 -17.71 -7.75 -13.62
C ILE A 766 -16.89 -7.52 -12.32
N GLY A 767 -17.53 -7.57 -11.15
CA GLY A 767 -16.89 -7.20 -9.87
C GLY A 767 -17.08 -5.71 -9.53
N ASP A 768 -16.05 -5.03 -9.02
CA ASP A 768 -16.03 -3.58 -8.73
C ASP A 768 -17.25 -3.07 -7.94
N MET A 769 -17.64 -3.82 -6.91
CA MET A 769 -18.96 -3.69 -6.31
C MET A 769 -19.20 -2.34 -5.64
N GLU A 770 -18.17 -1.60 -5.23
CA GLU A 770 -18.33 -0.25 -4.67
C GLU A 770 -18.93 0.75 -5.69
N PHE A 771 -18.79 0.51 -7.00
CA PHE A 771 -19.39 1.31 -8.07
C PHE A 771 -20.85 0.92 -8.40
N LYS A 772 -21.37 -0.14 -7.75
CA LYS A 772 -22.65 -0.82 -8.07
C LYS A 772 -23.67 -0.81 -6.93
N GLN A 773 -23.49 0.03 -5.91
CA GLN A 773 -24.38 0.07 -4.73
C GLN A 773 -25.50 1.13 -4.78
N ASN A 774 -25.77 1.78 -5.92
CA ASN A 774 -26.85 2.76 -6.00
C ASN A 774 -28.23 2.05 -6.05
N LYS A 775 -28.86 1.89 -4.88
CA LYS A 775 -30.15 1.19 -4.68
C LYS A 775 -31.33 1.79 -5.46
N PHE A 776 -31.20 2.99 -6.04
CA PHE A 776 -32.26 3.65 -6.81
C PHE A 776 -32.11 3.45 -8.33
N LEU A 777 -31.06 2.75 -8.77
CA LEU A 777 -30.77 2.49 -10.19
C LEU A 777 -30.68 0.97 -10.44
N PRO A 778 -31.20 0.47 -11.58
CA PRO A 778 -31.01 -0.93 -11.95
C PRO A 778 -29.55 -1.18 -12.39
N ALA A 779 -29.17 -2.45 -12.54
CA ALA A 779 -27.77 -2.86 -12.71
C ALA A 779 -27.11 -2.28 -13.98
N GLU A 780 -27.88 -2.06 -15.05
CA GLU A 780 -27.45 -1.43 -16.32
C GLU A 780 -27.07 0.04 -16.15
N LYS A 781 -27.54 0.71 -15.08
CA LYS A 781 -27.45 2.16 -14.86
C LYS A 781 -26.60 2.54 -13.65
N GLN A 782 -25.83 1.60 -13.11
CA GLN A 782 -24.81 1.87 -12.10
C GLN A 782 -23.63 2.68 -12.70
N ILE A 783 -22.78 3.25 -11.84
CA ILE A 783 -21.61 4.04 -12.27
C ILE A 783 -20.69 3.17 -13.14
N LEU A 784 -20.38 1.98 -12.65
CA LEU A 784 -19.79 0.90 -13.43
C LEU A 784 -20.83 -0.21 -13.57
N THR A 785 -20.98 -0.82 -14.74
CA THR A 785 -21.96 -1.91 -14.95
C THR A 785 -21.29 -3.16 -15.54
N CYS A 786 -21.81 -4.34 -15.23
CA CYS A 786 -21.43 -5.58 -15.91
C CYS A 786 -22.22 -5.82 -17.21
N ASN A 787 -23.19 -4.95 -17.56
CA ASN A 787 -24.03 -5.11 -18.74
C ASN A 787 -23.18 -5.14 -20.04
N PRO A 788 -23.12 -6.27 -20.77
CA PRO A 788 -22.27 -6.36 -21.94
C PRO A 788 -22.89 -5.66 -23.16
N ASP A 789 -22.07 -5.04 -24.00
CA ASP A 789 -22.46 -4.84 -25.40
C ASP A 789 -22.41 -6.20 -26.11
N ILE A 790 -23.44 -6.52 -26.90
CA ILE A 790 -23.58 -7.81 -27.58
C ILE A 790 -23.76 -7.58 -29.07
N LYS A 791 -22.97 -8.29 -29.87
CA LYS A 791 -23.03 -8.30 -31.34
C LYS A 791 -23.21 -9.74 -31.83
N ILE A 792 -24.14 -9.93 -32.75
CA ILE A 792 -24.43 -11.21 -33.39
C ILE A 792 -23.96 -11.14 -34.85
N VAL A 793 -23.29 -12.19 -35.31
CA VAL A 793 -22.74 -12.31 -36.67
C VAL A 793 -23.03 -13.72 -37.18
N GLU A 794 -23.58 -13.83 -38.39
CA GLU A 794 -23.55 -15.10 -39.13
C GLU A 794 -22.17 -15.24 -39.80
N LEU A 795 -21.52 -16.37 -39.53
CA LEU A 795 -20.27 -16.76 -40.15
C LEU A 795 -20.50 -17.13 -41.63
N CYS A 796 -19.43 -17.16 -42.42
CA CYS A 796 -19.45 -17.74 -43.77
C CYS A 796 -18.06 -18.25 -44.17
N ASP A 797 -17.97 -18.93 -45.33
CA ASP A 797 -16.72 -19.50 -45.85
C ASP A 797 -15.60 -18.46 -46.13
N ASP A 798 -15.92 -17.17 -46.06
CA ASP A 798 -14.98 -16.05 -46.14
C ASP A 798 -14.28 -15.73 -44.81
N ASP A 799 -14.76 -16.28 -43.68
CA ASP A 799 -14.15 -16.07 -42.36
C ASP A 799 -12.92 -16.96 -42.18
N ASP A 800 -11.82 -16.35 -41.72
CA ASP A 800 -10.54 -17.04 -41.56
C ASP A 800 -10.36 -17.50 -40.10
N PHE A 801 -10.45 -16.55 -39.16
CA PHE A 801 -10.27 -16.77 -37.73
C PHE A 801 -10.82 -15.61 -36.88
N LEU A 802 -11.07 -15.89 -35.61
CA LEU A 802 -11.49 -14.98 -34.56
C LEU A 802 -10.37 -14.78 -33.53
N ILE A 803 -10.17 -13.54 -33.07
CA ILE A 803 -9.21 -13.16 -32.04
C ILE A 803 -9.96 -12.63 -30.83
N LEU A 804 -9.61 -13.08 -29.63
CA LEU A 804 -9.98 -12.45 -28.35
C LEU A 804 -8.68 -12.16 -27.58
N ALA A 805 -8.50 -10.94 -27.05
CA ALA A 805 -7.35 -10.61 -26.19
C ALA A 805 -7.62 -9.46 -25.21
N CYS A 806 -6.77 -9.34 -24.19
CA CYS A 806 -6.75 -8.26 -23.19
C CYS A 806 -6.07 -6.97 -23.70
N ASP A 807 -6.05 -5.90 -22.89
CA ASP A 807 -5.52 -4.60 -23.33
C ASP A 807 -4.00 -4.64 -23.62
N GLY A 808 -3.22 -5.45 -22.90
CA GLY A 808 -1.79 -5.63 -23.12
C GLY A 808 -1.39 -6.13 -24.52
N VAL A 809 -2.32 -6.69 -25.29
CA VAL A 809 -2.15 -6.99 -26.72
C VAL A 809 -2.70 -5.85 -27.60
N TRP A 810 -3.90 -5.35 -27.30
CA TRP A 810 -4.63 -4.40 -28.13
C TRP A 810 -4.16 -2.94 -28.05
N ASP A 811 -3.45 -2.55 -26.99
CA ASP A 811 -2.72 -1.28 -26.90
C ASP A 811 -1.38 -1.35 -27.68
N CYS A 812 -0.90 -2.54 -28.01
CA CYS A 812 0.36 -2.75 -28.76
C CYS A 812 0.15 -2.89 -30.28
N MET A 813 -1.02 -3.38 -30.72
CA MET A 813 -1.32 -3.67 -32.12
C MET A 813 -2.76 -3.31 -32.48
N SER A 814 -2.95 -2.57 -33.57
CA SER A 814 -4.30 -2.30 -34.11
C SER A 814 -4.93 -3.56 -34.71
N ASN A 815 -6.26 -3.57 -34.82
CA ASN A 815 -7.06 -4.69 -35.31
C ASN A 815 -6.51 -5.31 -36.62
N GLN A 816 -6.13 -4.47 -37.60
CA GLN A 816 -5.61 -4.95 -38.88
C GLN A 816 -4.17 -5.47 -38.76
N GLN A 817 -3.28 -4.76 -38.07
CA GLN A 817 -1.88 -5.20 -37.88
C GLN A 817 -1.79 -6.58 -37.21
N LEU A 818 -2.70 -6.89 -36.30
CA LEU A 818 -2.74 -8.20 -35.65
C LEU A 818 -3.29 -9.29 -36.58
N VAL A 819 -4.31 -8.99 -37.40
CA VAL A 819 -4.81 -9.89 -38.44
C VAL A 819 -3.73 -10.17 -39.51
N ASP A 820 -3.02 -9.14 -39.98
CA ASP A 820 -1.93 -9.27 -40.95
C ASP A 820 -0.83 -10.20 -40.41
N PHE A 821 -0.32 -9.92 -39.20
CA PHE A 821 0.73 -10.70 -38.56
C PHE A 821 0.31 -12.16 -38.29
N ILE A 822 -0.94 -12.40 -37.88
CA ILE A 822 -1.46 -13.76 -37.67
C ILE A 822 -1.53 -14.53 -38.99
N ASN A 823 -1.93 -13.91 -40.11
CA ASN A 823 -1.90 -14.56 -41.42
C ASN A 823 -0.46 -14.98 -41.79
N GLU A 824 0.52 -14.08 -41.64
CA GLU A 824 1.95 -14.41 -41.87
C GLU A 824 2.45 -15.58 -41.01
N GLN A 825 2.01 -15.66 -39.74
CA GLN A 825 2.46 -16.75 -38.86
C GLN A 825 1.72 -18.07 -39.13
N ILE A 826 0.43 -18.06 -39.49
CA ILE A 826 -0.36 -19.28 -39.77
C ILE A 826 0.17 -20.04 -41.00
N GLU A 827 0.79 -19.36 -41.98
CA GLU A 827 1.44 -20.02 -43.11
C GLU A 827 2.67 -20.85 -42.72
N THR A 828 3.29 -20.56 -41.57
CA THR A 828 4.55 -21.19 -41.14
C THR A 828 4.43 -22.02 -39.86
N GLU A 829 3.46 -21.74 -38.99
CA GLU A 829 3.25 -22.44 -37.72
C GLU A 829 2.07 -23.41 -37.75
N SER A 830 2.35 -24.67 -37.39
CA SER A 830 1.33 -25.73 -37.35
C SER A 830 0.35 -25.61 -36.18
N ARG A 831 0.81 -25.04 -35.05
CA ARG A 831 0.07 -24.86 -33.80
C ARG A 831 -0.39 -23.41 -33.66
N LEU A 832 -1.65 -23.21 -33.27
CA LEU A 832 -2.19 -21.87 -33.08
C LEU A 832 -1.70 -21.25 -31.75
N SER A 833 -1.39 -22.06 -30.73
CA SER A 833 -0.78 -21.55 -29.49
C SER A 833 0.54 -20.85 -29.80
N THR A 834 1.36 -21.41 -30.68
CA THR A 834 2.65 -20.85 -31.08
C THR A 834 2.49 -19.54 -31.88
N VAL A 835 1.41 -19.39 -32.65
CA VAL A 835 1.05 -18.09 -33.24
C VAL A 835 0.73 -17.06 -32.15
N CYS A 836 -0.07 -17.43 -31.15
CA CYS A 836 -0.34 -16.56 -30.00
C CYS A 836 0.93 -16.21 -29.21
N GLU A 837 1.82 -17.18 -28.95
CA GLU A 837 3.11 -16.97 -28.27
C GLU A 837 3.96 -15.93 -29.01
N ARG A 838 4.03 -16.01 -30.36
CA ARG A 838 4.72 -15.04 -31.22
C ARG A 838 4.08 -13.65 -31.18
N VAL A 839 2.76 -13.55 -31.04
CA VAL A 839 2.08 -12.26 -30.79
C VAL A 839 2.52 -11.69 -29.44
N LEU A 840 2.53 -12.50 -28.38
CA LEU A 840 2.91 -12.02 -27.04
C LEU A 840 4.38 -11.55 -27.01
N ASP A 841 5.29 -12.27 -27.69
CA ASP A 841 6.69 -11.84 -27.87
C ASP A 841 6.82 -10.58 -28.74
N ARG A 842 5.88 -10.33 -29.65
CA ARG A 842 5.85 -9.15 -30.52
C ARG A 842 5.32 -7.90 -29.81
N CYS A 843 4.42 -8.08 -28.84
CA CYS A 843 3.83 -7.04 -27.98
C CYS A 843 4.72 -6.70 -26.77
N LEU A 844 5.50 -7.66 -26.24
CA LEU A 844 6.32 -7.46 -25.04
C LEU A 844 7.33 -6.32 -25.20
N ALA A 845 7.24 -5.31 -24.33
CA ALA A 845 8.14 -4.17 -24.36
C ALA A 845 9.57 -4.59 -23.96
N PRO A 846 10.62 -4.07 -24.63
CA PRO A 846 12.01 -4.32 -24.24
C PRO A 846 12.43 -3.57 -22.96
N ASN A 847 11.63 -2.60 -22.51
CA ASN A 847 11.80 -1.85 -21.27
C ASN A 847 10.51 -1.11 -20.91
N THR A 848 10.38 -0.68 -19.65
CA THR A 848 9.13 -0.11 -19.10
C THR A 848 9.00 1.41 -19.26
N ILE A 849 9.54 2.02 -20.32
CA ILE A 849 9.55 3.49 -20.47
C ILE A 849 8.27 4.02 -21.15
N SER A 850 7.72 3.28 -22.12
CA SER A 850 6.46 3.61 -22.81
C SER A 850 5.21 3.31 -21.98
N GLY A 851 5.19 2.16 -21.29
CA GLY A 851 3.99 1.62 -20.63
C GLY A 851 3.20 0.65 -21.52
N GLU A 852 3.10 0.96 -22.82
CA GLU A 852 2.75 0.00 -23.87
C GLU A 852 3.62 -1.28 -23.75
N GLY A 853 3.04 -2.46 -23.97
CA GLY A 853 3.74 -3.75 -23.91
C GLY A 853 4.23 -4.17 -22.52
N CYS A 854 3.80 -3.49 -21.45
CA CYS A 854 4.24 -3.74 -20.07
C CYS A 854 3.19 -4.45 -19.20
N ASP A 855 2.00 -4.73 -19.74
CA ASP A 855 0.92 -5.34 -18.97
C ASP A 855 0.92 -6.88 -18.99
N ASN A 856 -0.09 -7.49 -18.36
CA ASN A 856 -0.41 -8.88 -18.61
C ASN A 856 -0.90 -9.07 -20.05
N MET A 857 -0.69 -10.26 -20.61
CA MET A 857 -1.04 -10.58 -21.99
C MET A 857 -1.69 -11.95 -22.07
N THR A 858 -2.96 -12.01 -22.48
CA THR A 858 -3.73 -13.22 -22.77
C THR A 858 -4.45 -13.08 -24.09
N MET A 859 -4.31 -14.09 -24.95
CA MET A 859 -4.87 -14.13 -26.30
C MET A 859 -5.43 -15.53 -26.61
N ILE A 860 -6.61 -15.58 -27.22
CA ILE A 860 -7.18 -16.77 -27.86
C ILE A 860 -7.34 -16.48 -29.37
N LEU A 861 -6.89 -17.42 -30.20
CA LEU A 861 -7.03 -17.43 -31.65
C LEU A 861 -7.86 -18.65 -32.06
N VAL A 862 -9.04 -18.44 -32.64
CA VAL A 862 -9.96 -19.51 -33.06
C VAL A 862 -10.06 -19.53 -34.58
N GLN A 863 -9.52 -20.57 -35.23
CA GLN A 863 -9.58 -20.73 -36.69
C GLN A 863 -10.75 -21.65 -37.07
N PHE A 864 -11.57 -21.21 -38.02
CA PHE A 864 -12.71 -21.98 -38.51
C PHE A 864 -12.24 -23.07 -39.48
N ARG A 865 -12.80 -24.28 -39.37
CA ARG A 865 -12.58 -25.36 -40.35
C ARG A 865 -13.59 -25.18 -41.49
N LYS A 866 -13.09 -24.86 -42.68
CA LYS A 866 -13.94 -24.80 -43.88
C LYS A 866 -14.54 -26.20 -44.15
N PRO A 867 -15.80 -26.30 -44.61
CA PRO A 867 -16.41 -27.60 -44.90
C PRO A 867 -15.54 -28.41 -45.88
N GLN A 868 -15.27 -29.67 -45.56
CA GLN A 868 -14.68 -30.58 -46.53
C GLN A 868 -15.72 -30.88 -47.61
N ILE A 869 -15.49 -30.34 -48.80
CA ILE A 869 -16.22 -30.73 -50.01
C ILE A 869 -15.91 -32.21 -50.27
N GLN A 870 -16.93 -33.07 -50.22
CA GLN A 870 -16.88 -34.48 -50.63
C GLN A 870 -17.19 -34.61 -52.13
#